data_AF-A0AAW2V9T6-F1
#
_entry.id   AF-A0AAW2V9T6-F1
#
_cell.length_a   1.000
_cell.length_b   1.000
_cell.length_c   1.000
_cell.angle_alpha   90.00
_cell.angle_beta   90.00
_cell.angle_gamma   90.00
#
_symmetry.space_group_name_H-M   'P 1'
#
loop_
_entity.id
_entity.type
_entity.pdbx_description
1 polymer ?
#
loop_
_entity_poly.entity_id
_entity_poly.type
_entity_poly.pdbx_seq_one_letter_code
_entity_poly.pdbx_strand_id
1 'polypeptide(L)'
;MKDKPAERAVEERYTQWKSLVPVLYDWLANHNLVWPSSLAGHNLTVEYHFGLSGIWWGPQVEQATYKNRQRLYLSEQTDGSVPNTLVIANVEVVKSRVAAAEHIAQFNEESRSPFVKKSKTIIHPGEVNRIRELPQNSNIVATHTDSPDVLIWDIESQSNRQPVLGATPSRPDLVLTGHQDNAEFALAMCPTEPFVLSGGKDKSVVLWSIHDHISSLAADQGASKSPGSKGGAVNGKPADGSTVQARGVFQGMSAQEFCSGGDDSCLILWDARTGLSPVVKVEKAHNADLHCVDWNPNDVNLILTGSADNSVRMFDRRNLTSGGVGSPVHIFEGHTAAVLCVQWSPAKATVFGSAAEDGLLNIWDHGKIGKVENYAEAGDSSYPPGLFFRHAGHRDKVVDFHWNAADPWTIVSVSEDGEKTGGEVPYSINHEYKEWDEKNPKVATCNPNTKNMIQGGAVPQEVDTDKEVIFTYDVTFKESDIKWASRWDTYLLMNDDQIHWFSIINSLMIVLFLSGMVAMIMMRTLYRDIANYNQLETQDEAQEETGWKLVHGDVFRAPVNSGLLCVYLGTGVQIFGMTLVTMIFALLGFLSPSNRGGLMTAMVLLWVFMGLFAGYSSARLYKMFKGTEWKRNTLKTAFMFPGILFAVFFVLNALIWGEKSSGAVPFGTMFALVCLWFGISVPLVFIGSYLGFKKPVGEDPVKTNKIPRQIPEQAWYMKPVFSILIGGILPFGAVFIELFFILTSIWLNQFYYIFGFLFIVFVILIITCAEITIVLCYFQLCSEDYNWWWRAYLTAGSSALYLFFYSIFYFFTKLEITKLVSGILYFGYMLIASYAFFVLTGTIGFYACFWFVRKIYSSVKID
;
A
#
# COMPACT_ATOMS: atom_id res chain seq x y z
N MET A 1 -14.24 -21.63 -22.90
CA MET A 1 -15.16 -22.24 -21.92
C MET A 1 -16.20 -21.20 -21.59
N LYS A 2 -17.47 -21.59 -21.52
CA LYS A 2 -18.60 -20.68 -21.29
C LYS A 2 -18.55 -20.20 -19.83
N ASP A 3 -18.15 -18.96 -19.58
CA ASP A 3 -18.40 -18.33 -18.29
C ASP A 3 -19.92 -18.31 -18.09
N LYS A 4 -20.40 -18.85 -16.98
CA LYS A 4 -21.84 -19.02 -16.73
C LYS A 4 -22.45 -17.62 -16.54
N PRO A 5 -23.67 -17.35 -17.07
CA PRO A 5 -24.34 -16.06 -16.90
C PRO A 5 -24.44 -15.56 -15.44
N ALA A 6 -24.46 -16.49 -14.48
CA ALA A 6 -24.51 -16.20 -13.05
C ALA A 6 -23.21 -15.58 -12.50
N GLU A 7 -22.03 -16.03 -12.94
CA GLU A 7 -20.73 -15.49 -12.48
C GLU A 7 -20.54 -14.05 -12.96
N ARG A 8 -20.95 -13.77 -14.20
CA ARG A 8 -20.94 -12.41 -14.75
C ARG A 8 -21.84 -11.46 -13.94
N ALA A 9 -23.01 -11.92 -13.52
CA ALA A 9 -23.93 -11.11 -12.72
C ALA A 9 -23.36 -10.78 -11.32
N VAL A 10 -22.66 -11.72 -10.69
CA VAL A 10 -21.98 -11.51 -9.40
C VAL A 10 -20.87 -10.46 -9.53
N GLU A 11 -20.04 -10.55 -10.57
CA GLU A 11 -18.93 -9.60 -10.76
C GLU A 11 -19.45 -8.20 -11.14
N GLU A 12 -20.52 -8.11 -11.94
CA GLU A 12 -21.20 -6.85 -12.23
C GLU A 12 -21.76 -6.21 -10.95
N ARG A 13 -22.42 -7.00 -10.09
CA ARG A 13 -22.92 -6.55 -8.77
C ARG A 13 -21.79 -6.05 -7.88
N TYR A 14 -20.71 -6.83 -7.77
CA TYR A 14 -19.56 -6.48 -6.94
C TYR A 14 -18.88 -5.20 -7.45
N THR A 15 -18.70 -5.05 -8.76
CA THR A 15 -18.10 -3.85 -9.36
C THR A 15 -18.95 -2.60 -9.09
N GLN A 16 -20.28 -2.72 -9.21
CA GLN A 16 -21.20 -1.63 -8.85
C GLN A 16 -21.10 -1.28 -7.37
N TRP A 17 -21.15 -2.27 -6.47
CA TRP A 17 -20.98 -2.07 -5.03
C TRP A 17 -19.66 -1.35 -4.73
N LYS A 18 -18.54 -1.79 -5.32
CA LYS A 18 -17.21 -1.21 -5.12
C LYS A 18 -17.17 0.28 -5.47
N SER A 19 -17.83 0.69 -6.55
CA SER A 19 -17.91 2.11 -6.94
C SER A 19 -18.67 2.98 -5.93
N LEU A 20 -19.56 2.38 -5.14
CA LEU A 20 -20.40 3.06 -4.16
C LEU A 20 -19.84 2.99 -2.73
N VAL A 21 -18.78 2.21 -2.49
CA VAL A 21 -18.18 2.02 -1.16
C VAL A 21 -17.94 3.33 -0.41
N PRO A 22 -17.37 4.39 -1.00
CA PRO A 22 -17.08 5.64 -0.27
C PRO A 22 -18.33 6.41 0.17
N VAL A 23 -19.49 6.07 -0.40
CA VAL A 23 -20.80 6.66 -0.07
C VAL A 23 -21.55 5.80 0.93
N LEU A 24 -21.37 4.48 0.87
CA LEU A 24 -22.14 3.51 1.67
C LEU A 24 -21.50 3.16 3.01
N TYR A 25 -20.18 3.32 3.17
CA TYR A 25 -19.45 2.89 4.36
C TYR A 25 -18.64 4.03 4.98
N ASP A 26 -18.77 4.20 6.29
CA ASP A 26 -17.90 5.08 7.10
C ASP A 26 -16.50 4.50 7.30
N TRP A 27 -16.38 3.16 7.25
CA TRP A 27 -15.13 2.42 7.32
C TRP A 27 -15.31 1.04 6.70
N LEU A 28 -14.30 0.58 5.95
CA LEU A 28 -14.28 -0.74 5.34
C LEU A 28 -12.84 -1.27 5.39
N ALA A 29 -12.68 -2.54 5.76
CA ALA A 29 -11.42 -3.25 5.67
C ALA A 29 -11.65 -4.63 5.04
N ASN A 30 -11.01 -4.89 3.90
CA ASN A 30 -10.99 -6.21 3.28
C ASN A 30 -9.69 -6.93 3.63
N HIS A 31 -9.78 -8.14 4.19
CA HIS A 31 -8.61 -8.95 4.56
C HIS A 31 -8.67 -10.32 3.90
N ASN A 32 -7.88 -10.51 2.85
CA ASN A 32 -7.80 -11.78 2.16
C ASN A 32 -6.94 -12.78 2.95
N LEU A 33 -7.50 -13.92 3.33
CA LEU A 33 -6.75 -15.01 3.95
C LEU A 33 -6.08 -15.87 2.89
N VAL A 34 -4.87 -15.44 2.49
CA VAL A 34 -4.04 -16.22 1.57
C VAL A 34 -3.43 -17.43 2.28
N TRP A 35 -3.63 -18.61 1.72
CA TRP A 35 -3.04 -19.88 2.14
C TRP A 35 -1.76 -20.20 1.36
N PRO A 36 -0.72 -20.77 2.01
CA PRO A 36 0.31 -21.49 1.29
C PRO A 36 -0.25 -22.87 0.90
N SER A 37 -0.61 -23.08 -0.37
CA SER A 37 -0.96 -24.43 -0.85
C SER A 37 0.32 -25.25 -0.98
N SER A 38 0.51 -26.22 -0.09
CA SER A 38 1.49 -27.28 -0.28
C SER A 38 0.87 -28.61 0.10
N LEU A 39 0.59 -29.47 -0.89
CA LEU A 39 0.06 -30.85 -0.79
C LEU A 39 -1.47 -30.96 -0.81
N ALA A 40 -2.02 -31.28 -1.97
CA ALA A 40 -3.37 -31.83 -2.08
C ALA A 40 -3.32 -33.14 -2.87
N GLY A 41 -3.07 -34.26 -2.21
CA GLY A 41 -3.30 -35.58 -2.81
C GLY A 41 -4.51 -36.25 -2.16
N HIS A 42 -5.60 -36.44 -2.92
CA HIS A 42 -6.31 -37.71 -3.07
C HIS A 42 -7.54 -37.56 -3.98
N ASN A 43 -7.67 -38.49 -4.94
CA ASN A 43 -8.80 -38.64 -5.85
C ASN A 43 -10.16 -38.69 -5.13
N LEU A 44 -11.02 -37.70 -5.37
CA LEU A 44 -12.48 -37.85 -5.38
C LEU A 44 -13.08 -36.58 -6.02
N THR A 45 -14.07 -36.75 -6.89
CA THR A 45 -14.92 -35.67 -7.40
C THR A 45 -15.75 -35.11 -6.25
N VAL A 46 -15.17 -34.21 -5.46
CA VAL A 46 -15.82 -33.45 -4.40
C VAL A 46 -15.45 -31.99 -4.62
N GLU A 47 -16.43 -31.11 -4.68
CA GLU A 47 -16.22 -29.66 -4.71
C GLU A 47 -15.46 -29.25 -3.44
N TYR A 48 -14.19 -28.87 -3.59
CA TYR A 48 -13.37 -28.39 -2.48
C TYR A 48 -13.94 -27.06 -1.96
N HIS A 49 -14.39 -27.06 -0.70
CA HIS A 49 -14.84 -25.88 0.02
C HIS A 49 -13.66 -25.35 0.83
N PHE A 50 -13.09 -24.22 0.42
CA PHE A 50 -12.06 -23.50 1.17
C PHE A 50 -12.72 -22.30 1.86
N GLY A 51 -12.69 -22.22 3.19
CA GLY A 51 -13.37 -21.13 3.88
C GLY A 51 -12.95 -20.93 5.33
N LEU A 52 -13.01 -19.69 5.78
CA LEU A 52 -13.23 -19.41 7.20
C LEU A 52 -14.67 -19.82 7.52
N SER A 53 -14.85 -20.69 8.49
CA SER A 53 -16.17 -21.16 8.93
C SER A 53 -16.73 -20.41 10.15
N GLY A 54 -15.87 -19.82 10.99
CA GLY A 54 -16.26 -19.10 12.20
C GLY A 54 -15.50 -17.78 12.40
N ILE A 55 -16.24 -16.76 12.82
CA ILE A 55 -15.70 -15.43 13.14
C ILE A 55 -16.36 -14.85 14.38
N TRP A 56 -15.59 -14.19 15.25
CA TRP A 56 -16.14 -13.59 16.47
C TRP A 56 -15.36 -12.35 16.92
N TRP A 57 -16.07 -11.27 17.25
CA TRP A 57 -15.47 -10.09 17.87
C TRP A 57 -15.13 -10.38 19.33
N GLY A 58 -13.87 -10.16 19.70
CA GLY A 58 -13.41 -10.25 21.07
C GLY A 58 -13.35 -8.91 21.79
N PRO A 59 -12.71 -8.85 22.97
CA PRO A 59 -12.66 -7.66 23.80
C PRO A 59 -11.87 -6.53 23.13
N GLN A 60 -12.24 -5.30 23.49
CA GLN A 60 -11.48 -4.13 23.10
C GLN A 60 -10.18 -4.09 23.93
N VAL A 61 -9.04 -4.12 23.23
CA VAL A 61 -7.70 -4.18 23.83
C VAL A 61 -7.20 -2.77 24.16
N GLU A 62 -7.45 -1.82 23.28
CA GLU A 62 -6.99 -0.43 23.44
C GLU A 62 -8.00 0.56 22.87
N GLN A 63 -8.22 1.66 23.57
CA GLN A 63 -9.02 2.78 23.10
C GLN A 63 -8.13 3.99 22.85
N ALA A 64 -7.99 4.41 21.60
CA ALA A 64 -7.26 5.62 21.26
C ALA A 64 -8.19 6.68 20.67
N THR A 65 -7.68 7.91 20.54
CA THR A 65 -8.44 9.06 20.02
C THR A 65 -8.96 8.81 18.61
N TYR A 66 -8.18 8.15 17.76
CA TYR A 66 -8.44 8.02 16.32
C TYR A 66 -8.81 6.60 15.86
N LYS A 67 -8.34 5.58 16.58
CA LYS A 67 -8.58 4.16 16.28
C LYS A 67 -8.73 3.35 17.56
N ASN A 68 -9.60 2.35 17.54
CA ASN A 68 -9.73 1.38 18.61
C ASN A 68 -9.04 0.08 18.16
N ARG A 69 -8.32 -0.57 19.07
CA ARG A 69 -7.75 -1.90 18.81
C ARG A 69 -8.63 -2.93 19.49
N GLN A 70 -9.12 -3.89 18.72
CA GLN A 70 -10.04 -4.91 19.21
C GLN A 70 -9.58 -6.30 18.78
N ARG A 71 -9.80 -7.31 19.62
CA ARG A 71 -9.47 -8.69 19.32
C ARG A 71 -10.50 -9.28 18.34
N LEU A 72 -10.05 -10.11 17.42
CA LEU A 72 -10.90 -10.84 16.48
C LEU A 72 -10.44 -12.30 16.46
N TYR A 73 -11.39 -13.22 16.60
CA TYR A 73 -11.14 -14.66 16.47
C TYR A 73 -11.58 -15.12 15.09
N LEU A 74 -10.72 -15.89 14.44
CA LEU A 74 -10.86 -16.36 13.06
C LEU A 74 -10.50 -17.84 13.00
N SER A 75 -11.30 -18.64 12.32
CA SER A 75 -11.01 -20.05 12.04
C SER A 75 -10.33 -20.23 10.69
N GLU A 76 -9.14 -20.81 10.69
CA GLU A 76 -8.40 -21.05 9.47
C GLU A 76 -8.52 -22.54 9.07
N GLN A 77 -9.41 -22.85 8.12
CA GLN A 77 -9.63 -24.20 7.58
C GLN A 77 -8.63 -24.51 6.46
N THR A 78 -8.18 -25.75 6.41
CA THR A 78 -7.13 -26.23 5.51
C THR A 78 -7.60 -27.51 4.82
N ASP A 79 -7.08 -27.82 3.63
CA ASP A 79 -7.31 -29.08 2.90
C ASP A 79 -6.56 -30.30 3.50
N GLY A 80 -6.04 -30.15 4.73
CA GLY A 80 -5.18 -31.13 5.37
C GLY A 80 -3.68 -30.98 5.06
N SER A 81 -3.27 -30.06 4.19
CA SER A 81 -1.86 -29.72 3.94
C SER A 81 -1.13 -29.11 5.15
N VAL A 82 -1.89 -28.40 5.97
CA VAL A 82 -1.46 -27.67 7.16
C VAL A 82 -2.50 -27.99 8.23
N PRO A 83 -2.19 -28.04 9.53
CA PRO A 83 -3.24 -28.26 10.51
C PRO A 83 -4.19 -27.05 10.58
N ASN A 84 -5.47 -27.33 10.84
CA ASN A 84 -6.48 -26.30 11.11
C ASN A 84 -6.05 -25.40 12.28
N THR A 85 -6.42 -24.13 12.24
CA THR A 85 -6.03 -23.20 13.30
C THR A 85 -7.13 -22.27 13.78
N LEU A 86 -7.08 -21.94 15.07
CA LEU A 86 -7.78 -20.81 15.65
C LEU A 86 -6.82 -19.63 15.72
N VAL A 87 -7.11 -18.59 14.96
CA VAL A 87 -6.29 -17.38 14.86
C VAL A 87 -6.91 -16.28 15.71
N ILE A 88 -6.07 -15.69 16.55
CA ILE A 88 -6.37 -14.49 17.33
C ILE A 88 -5.68 -13.33 16.65
N ALA A 89 -6.45 -12.43 16.06
CA ALA A 89 -5.98 -11.22 15.41
C ALA A 89 -6.33 -9.98 16.23
N ASN A 90 -5.57 -8.92 16.02
CA ASN A 90 -5.90 -7.58 16.48
C ASN A 90 -6.34 -6.75 15.27
N VAL A 91 -7.54 -6.18 15.36
CA VAL A 91 -8.10 -5.29 14.34
C VAL A 91 -8.04 -3.86 14.82
N GLU A 92 -7.50 -2.98 13.98
CA GLU A 92 -7.50 -1.54 14.19
C GLU A 92 -8.74 -0.92 13.52
N VAL A 93 -9.80 -0.71 14.30
CA VAL A 93 -11.06 -0.09 13.84
C VAL A 93 -10.91 1.42 13.88
N VAL A 94 -11.05 2.08 12.72
CA VAL A 94 -10.92 3.54 12.59
C VAL A 94 -12.26 4.19 12.91
N LYS A 95 -12.26 5.27 13.70
CA LYS A 95 -13.48 6.00 14.03
C LYS A 95 -14.01 6.79 12.82
N SER A 96 -15.33 6.79 12.62
CA SER A 96 -16.05 7.40 11.49
C SER A 96 -15.58 8.82 11.10
N ARG A 97 -15.22 9.69 12.07
CA ARG A 97 -14.77 11.07 11.79
C ARG A 97 -13.33 11.21 11.25
N VAL A 98 -12.58 10.12 11.19
CA VAL A 98 -11.13 10.12 10.86
C VAL A 98 -10.84 9.35 9.57
N ALA A 99 -11.72 8.42 9.18
CA ALA A 99 -11.58 7.67 7.94
C ALA A 99 -11.84 8.60 6.75
N ALA A 100 -10.82 8.89 5.95
CA ALA A 100 -11.01 9.63 4.71
C ALA A 100 -11.63 8.70 3.65
N ALA A 101 -12.63 9.19 2.91
CA ALA A 101 -13.31 8.45 1.84
C ALA A 101 -12.33 7.82 0.82
N GLU A 102 -11.20 8.50 0.56
CA GLU A 102 -10.11 8.04 -0.31
C GLU A 102 -9.47 6.73 0.20
N HIS A 103 -9.28 6.60 1.52
CA HIS A 103 -8.72 5.38 2.13
C HIS A 103 -9.71 4.22 2.16
N ILE A 104 -11.02 4.49 2.18
CA ILE A 104 -12.08 3.47 2.18
C ILE A 104 -12.25 2.88 0.77
N ALA A 105 -12.01 3.68 -0.28
CA ALA A 105 -12.04 3.24 -1.69
C ALA A 105 -10.81 2.40 -2.08
N GLN A 106 -9.67 2.66 -1.45
CA GLN A 106 -8.37 2.09 -1.78
C GLN A 106 -8.07 0.85 -0.92
N PHE A 107 -8.77 -0.26 -1.16
CA PHE A 107 -8.39 -1.57 -0.61
C PHE A 107 -7.96 -2.52 -1.71
N ASN A 108 -6.86 -3.25 -1.47
CA ASN A 108 -6.39 -4.28 -2.38
C ASN A 108 -7.10 -5.61 -2.03
N GLU A 109 -7.88 -6.11 -2.98
CA GLU A 109 -8.73 -7.31 -2.88
C GLU A 109 -7.93 -8.59 -2.68
N GLU A 110 -6.72 -8.64 -3.22
CA GLU A 110 -5.85 -9.81 -3.21
C GLU A 110 -4.91 -9.83 -1.99
N SER A 111 -4.87 -8.73 -1.22
CA SER A 111 -3.94 -8.56 -0.11
C SER A 111 -4.60 -8.68 1.26
N ARG A 112 -3.78 -9.02 2.25
CA ARG A 112 -4.14 -8.90 3.66
C ARG A 112 -4.26 -7.42 4.05
N SER A 113 -5.39 -7.08 4.67
CA SER A 113 -5.59 -5.74 5.23
C SER A 113 -4.50 -5.36 6.22
N PRO A 114 -3.95 -4.13 6.18
CA PRO A 114 -3.04 -3.63 7.21
C PRO A 114 -3.72 -3.42 8.57
N PHE A 115 -5.05 -3.36 8.60
CA PHE A 115 -5.83 -3.18 9.83
C PHE A 115 -5.94 -4.46 10.66
N VAL A 116 -5.70 -5.63 10.08
CA VAL A 116 -5.83 -6.93 10.76
C VAL A 116 -4.46 -7.56 10.94
N LYS A 117 -3.99 -7.65 12.18
CA LYS A 117 -2.67 -8.19 12.53
C LYS A 117 -2.82 -9.46 13.36
N LYS A 118 -2.35 -10.60 12.83
CA LYS A 118 -2.32 -11.87 13.56
C LYS A 118 -1.45 -11.72 14.82
N SER A 119 -2.01 -12.11 15.97
CA SER A 119 -1.38 -11.99 17.29
C SER A 119 -0.91 -13.35 17.80
N LYS A 120 -1.79 -14.35 17.71
CA LYS A 120 -1.55 -15.69 18.23
C LYS A 120 -2.27 -16.70 17.34
N THR A 121 -1.65 -17.84 17.10
CA THR A 121 -2.23 -18.96 16.37
C THR A 121 -2.21 -20.19 17.26
N ILE A 122 -3.36 -20.85 17.40
CA ILE A 122 -3.56 -22.10 18.13
C ILE A 122 -3.82 -23.19 17.10
N ILE A 123 -3.03 -24.27 17.15
CA ILE A 123 -3.22 -25.42 16.26
C ILE A 123 -4.40 -26.23 16.80
N HIS A 124 -5.47 -26.32 16.01
CA HIS A 124 -6.75 -26.86 16.45
C HIS A 124 -6.90 -28.33 15.99
N PRO A 125 -7.35 -29.25 16.88
CA PRO A 125 -7.66 -30.63 16.50
C PRO A 125 -9.03 -30.71 15.78
N GLY A 126 -9.07 -30.30 14.52
CA GLY A 126 -10.29 -30.35 13.70
C GLY A 126 -10.66 -29.01 13.06
N GLU A 127 -11.69 -29.02 12.24
CA GLU A 127 -12.17 -27.83 11.52
C GLU A 127 -13.00 -26.94 12.46
N VAL A 128 -12.63 -25.66 12.59
CA VAL A 128 -13.29 -24.76 13.54
C VAL A 128 -14.53 -24.13 12.94
N ASN A 129 -15.66 -24.82 13.05
CA ASN A 129 -16.91 -24.42 12.40
C ASN A 129 -17.67 -23.28 13.09
N ARG A 130 -17.49 -23.12 14.41
CA ARG A 130 -18.09 -22.00 15.14
C ARG A 130 -17.25 -21.60 16.35
N ILE A 131 -17.18 -20.29 16.60
CA ILE A 131 -16.41 -19.70 17.70
C ILE A 131 -17.36 -18.87 18.56
N ARG A 132 -17.32 -19.03 19.88
CA ARG A 132 -18.05 -18.19 20.85
C ARG A 132 -17.13 -17.79 22.01
N GLU A 133 -17.16 -16.51 22.38
CA GLU A 133 -16.50 -16.01 23.59
C GLU A 133 -17.45 -16.07 24.79
N LEU A 134 -16.91 -16.40 25.96
CA LEU A 134 -17.64 -16.33 27.21
C LEU A 134 -17.77 -14.88 27.69
N PRO A 135 -18.99 -14.30 27.78
CA PRO A 135 -19.15 -12.88 28.13
C PRO A 135 -18.63 -12.48 29.51
N GLN A 136 -18.60 -13.44 30.45
CA GLN A 136 -18.14 -13.24 31.82
C GLN A 136 -16.60 -13.26 31.94
N ASN A 137 -15.89 -13.88 30.99
CA ASN A 137 -14.44 -13.92 30.95
C ASN A 137 -13.95 -14.00 29.49
N SER A 138 -13.48 -12.87 28.98
CA SER A 138 -13.09 -12.69 27.58
C SER A 138 -11.82 -13.44 27.15
N ASN A 139 -11.17 -14.14 28.09
CA ASN A 139 -10.08 -15.06 27.77
C ASN A 139 -10.59 -16.45 27.40
N ILE A 140 -11.84 -16.79 27.71
CA ILE A 140 -12.38 -18.13 27.48
C ILE A 140 -13.16 -18.15 26.17
N VAL A 141 -12.76 -19.05 25.27
CA VAL A 141 -13.39 -19.25 23.96
C VAL A 141 -13.79 -20.70 23.80
N ALA A 142 -15.02 -20.93 23.33
CA ALA A 142 -15.52 -22.24 22.94
C ALA A 142 -15.48 -22.39 21.41
N THR A 143 -15.10 -23.57 20.94
CA THR A 143 -15.07 -23.91 19.51
C THR A 143 -15.80 -25.21 19.22
N HIS A 144 -16.63 -25.20 18.17
CA HIS A 144 -17.17 -26.40 17.55
C HIS A 144 -16.25 -26.94 16.47
N THR A 145 -16.33 -28.25 16.28
CA THR A 145 -15.38 -29.04 15.50
C THR A 145 -16.12 -30.07 14.64
N ASP A 146 -15.43 -30.72 13.72
CA ASP A 146 -15.88 -31.91 12.98
C ASP A 146 -15.85 -33.19 13.87
N SER A 147 -16.11 -33.04 15.17
CA SER A 147 -16.09 -34.12 16.16
C SER A 147 -17.27 -33.97 17.14
N PRO A 148 -17.61 -35.01 17.94
CA PRO A 148 -18.65 -34.91 18.97
C PRO A 148 -18.25 -34.02 20.16
N ASP A 149 -16.99 -33.64 20.26
CA ASP A 149 -16.46 -32.89 21.39
C ASP A 149 -16.49 -31.37 21.13
N VAL A 150 -16.86 -30.62 22.16
CA VAL A 150 -16.77 -29.16 22.18
C VAL A 150 -15.55 -28.75 22.99
N LEU A 151 -14.70 -27.90 22.41
CA LEU A 151 -13.41 -27.56 23.01
C LEU A 151 -13.44 -26.16 23.60
N ILE A 152 -12.89 -26.01 24.81
CA ILE A 152 -12.73 -24.74 25.51
C ILE A 152 -11.25 -24.38 25.59
N TRP A 153 -10.97 -23.11 25.31
CA TRP A 153 -9.63 -22.54 25.23
C TRP A 153 -9.53 -21.33 26.16
N ASP A 154 -8.52 -21.32 27.02
CA ASP A 154 -8.04 -20.10 27.66
C ASP A 154 -6.99 -19.46 26.75
N ILE A 155 -7.38 -18.39 26.08
CA ILE A 155 -6.55 -17.72 25.07
C ILE A 155 -5.23 -17.24 25.65
N GLU A 156 -5.15 -16.88 26.94
CA GLU A 156 -3.90 -16.41 27.55
C GLU A 156 -2.98 -17.58 27.93
N SER A 157 -3.52 -18.74 28.32
CA SER A 157 -2.75 -19.95 28.64
C SER A 157 -2.05 -20.54 27.40
N GLN A 158 -2.67 -20.39 26.23
CA GLN A 158 -2.20 -20.99 24.99
C GLN A 158 -0.97 -20.27 24.41
N SER A 159 0.03 -21.03 23.97
CA SER A 159 1.23 -20.50 23.30
C SER A 159 0.96 -20.13 21.84
N ASN A 160 1.64 -19.11 21.31
CA ASN A 160 1.63 -18.84 19.88
C ASN A 160 2.43 -19.90 19.11
N ARG A 161 1.77 -20.62 18.18
CA ARG A 161 2.39 -21.71 17.41
C ARG A 161 2.26 -21.47 15.92
N GLN A 162 3.29 -21.87 15.17
CA GLN A 162 3.26 -21.81 13.71
C GLN A 162 2.62 -23.08 13.14
N PRO A 163 1.67 -22.96 12.21
CA PRO A 163 1.04 -24.12 11.60
C PRO A 163 1.94 -24.69 10.51
N VAL A 164 2.69 -25.72 10.87
CA VAL A 164 3.57 -26.48 9.95
C VAL A 164 2.98 -27.86 9.78
N LEU A 165 3.10 -28.45 8.59
CA LEU A 165 2.67 -29.83 8.32
C LEU A 165 3.26 -30.79 9.37
N GLY A 166 2.41 -31.62 9.96
CA GLY A 166 2.79 -32.58 11.00
C GLY A 166 2.93 -32.00 12.42
N ALA A 167 2.64 -30.71 12.63
CA ALA A 167 2.59 -30.14 13.97
C ALA A 167 1.46 -30.76 14.80
N THR A 168 1.75 -31.14 16.04
CA THR A 168 0.75 -31.74 16.93
C THR A 168 -0.31 -30.72 17.33
N PRO A 169 -1.60 -31.10 17.45
CA PRO A 169 -2.63 -30.20 17.93
C PRO A 169 -2.31 -29.59 19.30
N SER A 170 -2.76 -28.36 19.52
CA SER A 170 -2.70 -27.74 20.84
C SER A 170 -3.67 -28.44 21.79
N ARG A 171 -3.29 -28.51 23.07
CA ARG A 171 -4.12 -29.13 24.09
C ARG A 171 -5.22 -28.14 24.53
N PRO A 172 -6.51 -28.49 24.39
CA PRO A 172 -7.58 -27.67 24.93
C PRO A 172 -7.55 -27.67 26.46
N ASP A 173 -8.00 -26.58 27.07
CA ASP A 173 -8.05 -26.44 28.53
C ASP A 173 -9.18 -27.29 29.12
N LEU A 174 -10.29 -27.43 28.39
CA LEU A 174 -11.38 -28.34 28.73
C LEU A 174 -11.99 -28.97 27.48
N VAL A 175 -12.29 -30.27 27.57
CA VAL A 175 -13.03 -31.03 26.55
C VAL A 175 -14.42 -31.35 27.11
N LEU A 176 -15.44 -30.84 26.44
CA LEU A 176 -16.84 -31.08 26.77
C LEU A 176 -17.35 -32.26 25.94
N THR A 177 -17.71 -33.34 26.63
CA THR A 177 -18.17 -34.59 26.02
C THR A 177 -19.68 -34.77 26.25
N GLY A 178 -20.38 -35.38 25.29
CA GLY A 178 -21.81 -35.66 25.44
C GLY A 178 -22.52 -36.05 24.15
N HIS A 179 -22.14 -35.46 23.01
CA HIS A 179 -22.70 -35.82 21.72
C HIS A 179 -22.26 -37.22 21.28
N GLN A 180 -23.14 -37.91 20.55
CA GLN A 180 -22.89 -39.24 19.97
C GLN A 180 -22.45 -39.18 18.50
N ASP A 181 -22.60 -38.01 17.87
CA ASP A 181 -22.25 -37.72 16.47
C ASP A 181 -21.66 -36.30 16.41
N ASN A 182 -21.17 -35.88 15.25
CA ASN A 182 -20.47 -34.61 15.08
C ASN A 182 -21.31 -33.39 15.50
N ALA A 183 -20.68 -32.48 16.25
CA ALA A 183 -21.26 -31.22 16.72
C ALA A 183 -20.66 -30.05 15.93
N GLU A 184 -21.15 -29.86 14.71
CA GLU A 184 -20.48 -29.00 13.72
C GLU A 184 -20.82 -27.52 13.90
N PHE A 185 -22.11 -27.16 14.00
CA PHE A 185 -22.50 -25.75 13.82
C PHE A 185 -23.19 -25.12 15.03
N ALA A 186 -24.09 -25.79 15.75
CA ALA A 186 -24.92 -25.10 16.74
C ALA A 186 -24.18 -24.89 18.08
N LEU A 187 -23.61 -23.70 18.32
CA LEU A 187 -22.90 -23.33 19.57
C LEU A 187 -23.39 -21.99 20.14
N ALA A 188 -23.69 -21.96 21.44
CA ALA A 188 -24.02 -20.75 22.19
C ALA A 188 -23.42 -20.77 23.60
N MET A 189 -23.14 -19.59 24.15
CA MET A 189 -22.70 -19.41 25.54
C MET A 189 -23.68 -18.49 26.26
N CYS A 190 -24.02 -18.83 27.50
CA CYS A 190 -24.98 -18.05 28.27
C CYS A 190 -24.36 -16.69 28.70
N PRO A 191 -25.05 -15.55 28.48
CA PRO A 191 -24.51 -14.23 28.83
C PRO A 191 -24.39 -13.96 30.33
N THR A 192 -25.19 -14.65 31.16
CA THR A 192 -25.28 -14.37 32.61
C THR A 192 -24.56 -15.42 33.45
N GLU A 193 -24.60 -16.69 33.04
CA GLU A 193 -23.98 -17.80 33.75
C GLU A 193 -23.01 -18.57 32.84
N PRO A 194 -21.98 -19.23 33.39
CA PRO A 194 -20.99 -19.96 32.60
C PRO A 194 -21.51 -21.32 32.10
N PHE A 195 -22.54 -21.25 31.26
CA PHE A 195 -23.09 -22.39 30.55
C PHE A 195 -22.72 -22.36 29.07
N VAL A 196 -22.47 -23.55 28.55
CA VAL A 196 -22.20 -23.80 27.12
C VAL A 196 -23.31 -24.69 26.59
N LEU A 197 -23.89 -24.32 25.45
CA LEU A 197 -24.96 -25.05 24.79
C LEU A 197 -24.49 -25.46 23.40
N SER A 198 -24.71 -26.73 23.05
CA SER A 198 -24.41 -27.28 21.73
C SER A 198 -25.57 -28.09 21.18
N GLY A 199 -25.77 -28.05 19.86
CA GLY A 199 -26.59 -29.00 19.10
C GLY A 199 -25.72 -29.88 18.20
N GLY A 200 -26.02 -31.19 18.17
CA GLY A 200 -25.28 -32.18 17.38
C GLY A 200 -26.13 -32.82 16.28
N LYS A 201 -25.46 -33.48 15.31
CA LYS A 201 -26.11 -34.31 14.28
C LYS A 201 -26.88 -35.50 14.86
N ASP A 202 -26.56 -35.88 16.10
CA ASP A 202 -27.28 -36.88 16.90
C ASP A 202 -28.69 -36.45 17.32
N LYS A 203 -29.16 -35.27 16.88
CA LYS A 203 -30.46 -34.67 17.20
C LYS A 203 -30.61 -34.37 18.69
N SER A 204 -29.49 -34.25 19.41
CA SER A 204 -29.48 -33.87 20.81
C SER A 204 -29.04 -32.41 20.97
N VAL A 205 -29.55 -31.80 22.04
CA VAL A 205 -29.05 -30.51 22.53
C VAL A 205 -28.43 -30.77 23.90
N VAL A 206 -27.17 -30.39 24.07
CA VAL A 206 -26.40 -30.66 25.28
C VAL A 206 -26.00 -29.34 25.94
N LEU A 207 -26.17 -29.29 27.26
CA LEU A 207 -25.84 -28.15 28.11
C LEU A 207 -24.75 -28.57 29.10
N TRP A 208 -23.66 -27.80 29.16
CA TRP A 208 -22.59 -27.99 30.14
C TRP A 208 -22.47 -26.77 31.05
N SER A 209 -22.10 -27.00 32.30
CA SER A 209 -21.65 -25.96 33.22
C SER A 209 -20.13 -25.99 33.32
N ILE A 210 -19.49 -24.85 33.05
CA ILE A 210 -18.04 -24.67 33.19
C ILE A 210 -17.70 -23.81 34.43
N HIS A 211 -18.63 -23.69 35.37
CA HIS A 211 -18.47 -22.88 36.58
C HIS A 211 -17.27 -23.30 37.43
N ASP A 212 -17.10 -24.62 37.64
CA ASP A 212 -16.01 -25.19 38.42
C ASP A 212 -14.64 -24.85 37.81
N HIS A 213 -14.55 -24.90 36.46
CA HIS A 213 -13.33 -24.56 35.73
C HIS A 213 -12.97 -23.08 35.89
N ILE A 214 -13.95 -22.18 35.75
CA ILE A 214 -13.74 -20.73 35.92
C ILE A 214 -13.36 -20.38 37.36
N SER A 215 -13.99 -21.01 38.34
CA SER A 215 -13.65 -20.83 39.76
C SER A 215 -12.23 -21.29 40.07
N SER A 216 -11.78 -22.39 39.46
CA SER A 216 -10.39 -22.86 39.59
C SER A 216 -9.38 -21.86 39.01
N LEU A 217 -9.65 -21.32 37.82
CA LEU A 217 -8.78 -20.31 37.19
C LEU A 217 -8.68 -19.03 38.03
N ALA A 218 -9.77 -18.61 38.66
CA ALA A 218 -9.79 -17.45 39.55
C ALA A 218 -8.98 -17.67 40.84
N ALA A 219 -8.95 -18.90 41.38
CA ALA A 219 -8.18 -19.25 42.56
C ALA A 219 -6.66 -19.24 42.30
N ASP A 220 -6.23 -19.72 41.12
CA ASP A 220 -4.81 -19.75 40.73
C ASP A 220 -4.22 -18.35 40.47
N GLN A 221 -5.03 -17.38 40.01
CA GLN A 221 -4.58 -15.99 39.83
C GLN A 221 -4.40 -15.23 41.16
N GLY A 222 -5.03 -15.68 42.25
CA GLY A 222 -4.91 -15.10 43.60
C GLY A 222 -3.66 -15.53 44.38
N ALA A 223 -2.99 -16.61 43.97
CA ALA A 223 -1.77 -17.12 44.61
C ALA A 223 -0.51 -16.45 44.05
N SER A 224 -0.30 -15.18 44.39
CA SER A 224 0.97 -14.48 44.19
C SER A 224 2.14 -15.27 44.80
N LYS A 225 3.08 -15.70 43.95
CA LYS A 225 4.33 -16.37 44.30
C LYS A 225 5.12 -15.56 45.33
N SER A 226 5.28 -16.09 46.53
CA SER A 226 6.32 -15.65 47.46
C SER A 226 7.68 -16.25 47.04
N PRO A 227 8.77 -15.47 46.99
CA PRO A 227 10.06 -15.96 46.56
C PRO A 227 10.75 -16.65 47.75
N GLY A 228 10.66 -17.97 47.81
CA GLY A 228 11.57 -18.76 48.63
C GLY A 228 10.98 -20.03 49.22
N SER A 229 11.04 -21.14 48.51
CA SER A 229 11.49 -22.40 49.10
C SER A 229 11.95 -23.37 48.01
N LYS A 230 13.12 -23.98 48.21
CA LYS A 230 13.62 -25.11 47.43
C LYS A 230 12.92 -26.38 47.91
N GLY A 231 12.50 -27.25 46.99
CA GLY A 231 12.33 -28.67 47.30
C GLY A 231 11.32 -29.40 46.41
N GLY A 232 11.79 -30.49 45.79
CA GLY A 232 10.94 -31.62 45.43
C GLY A 232 10.67 -31.82 43.93
N ALA A 233 11.59 -32.52 43.26
CA ALA A 233 11.24 -33.22 42.03
C ALA A 233 10.14 -34.25 42.33
N VAL A 234 8.99 -34.13 41.66
CA VAL A 234 7.98 -35.19 41.58
C VAL A 234 7.92 -35.65 40.14
N ASN A 235 8.53 -36.80 39.88
CA ASN A 235 8.27 -37.60 38.69
C ASN A 235 6.81 -38.11 38.76
N GLY A 236 5.93 -37.54 37.94
CA GLY A 236 4.58 -38.04 37.68
C GLY A 236 4.34 -38.01 36.17
N LYS A 237 3.90 -39.15 35.61
CA LYS A 237 3.47 -39.30 34.21
C LYS A 237 2.42 -38.23 33.83
N PRO A 238 2.37 -37.78 32.56
CA PRO A 238 1.48 -36.69 32.16
C PRO A 238 0.02 -37.16 32.18
N ALA A 239 -0.82 -36.48 32.97
CA ALA A 239 -2.25 -36.72 33.06
C ALA A 239 -2.98 -36.06 31.86
N ASP A 240 -3.87 -36.83 31.24
CA ASP A 240 -4.83 -36.42 30.20
C ASP A 240 -5.63 -35.17 30.62
N GLY A 241 -6.14 -34.40 29.64
CA GLY A 241 -7.02 -33.25 29.87
C GLY A 241 -8.21 -33.62 30.76
N SER A 242 -8.56 -32.77 31.73
CA SER A 242 -9.74 -33.00 32.56
C SER A 242 -11.00 -33.01 31.69
N THR A 243 -11.69 -34.14 31.65
CA THR A 243 -12.96 -34.32 30.92
C THR A 243 -14.14 -33.96 31.82
N VAL A 244 -15.06 -33.14 31.34
CA VAL A 244 -16.34 -32.86 32.02
C VAL A 244 -17.45 -33.62 31.28
N GLN A 245 -18.13 -34.51 32.01
CA GLN A 245 -19.29 -35.23 31.51
C GLN A 245 -20.55 -34.37 31.61
N ALA A 246 -21.46 -34.52 30.66
CA ALA A 246 -22.77 -33.86 30.63
C ALA A 246 -23.50 -34.00 31.98
N ARG A 247 -23.95 -32.87 32.55
CA ARG A 247 -24.63 -32.84 33.85
C ARG A 247 -26.08 -32.41 33.66
N GLY A 248 -27.00 -33.32 33.98
CA GLY A 248 -28.43 -33.02 34.10
C GLY A 248 -28.74 -32.34 35.44
N VAL A 249 -29.47 -31.23 35.35
CA VAL A 249 -30.35 -30.52 36.31
C VAL A 249 -29.75 -30.04 37.64
N PHE A 250 -29.86 -28.72 37.93
CA PHE A 250 -30.24 -28.16 39.25
C PHE A 250 -30.64 -26.65 39.18
N GLN A 251 -31.42 -26.20 40.19
CA GLN A 251 -32.26 -24.98 40.25
C GLN A 251 -31.53 -23.65 40.50
N GLY A 252 -31.90 -22.61 39.74
CA GLY A 252 -31.55 -21.19 39.92
C GLY A 252 -32.21 -20.29 38.86
N MET A 253 -32.47 -19.01 39.14
CA MET A 253 -33.49 -18.18 38.44
C MET A 253 -33.14 -17.71 37.00
N SER A 254 -34.15 -17.76 36.13
CA SER A 254 -34.32 -17.20 34.75
C SER A 254 -33.24 -17.38 33.66
N ALA A 255 -32.01 -17.77 33.96
CA ALA A 255 -30.90 -17.88 33.00
C ALA A 255 -30.85 -19.20 32.18
N GLN A 256 -31.90 -20.01 32.25
CA GLN A 256 -31.91 -21.41 31.76
C GLN A 256 -32.91 -21.68 30.63
N GLU A 257 -33.50 -20.64 30.04
CA GLU A 257 -34.34 -20.75 28.83
C GLU A 257 -33.47 -20.63 27.59
N PHE A 258 -33.65 -21.50 26.59
CA PHE A 258 -32.93 -21.44 25.32
C PHE A 258 -33.80 -21.95 24.16
N CYS A 259 -33.39 -21.64 22.93
CA CYS A 259 -34.06 -22.08 21.72
C CYS A 259 -33.14 -22.93 20.85
N SER A 260 -33.72 -23.86 20.09
CA SER A 260 -33.02 -24.65 19.10
C SER A 260 -33.83 -24.70 17.80
N GLY A 261 -33.10 -24.70 16.68
CA GLY A 261 -33.64 -25.01 15.36
C GLY A 261 -32.91 -26.19 14.75
N GLY A 262 -33.55 -26.90 13.82
CA GLY A 262 -32.92 -27.98 13.08
C GLY A 262 -33.64 -28.36 11.79
N ASP A 263 -33.14 -29.41 11.16
CA ASP A 263 -33.59 -29.90 9.85
C ASP A 263 -35.04 -30.45 9.86
N ASP A 264 -35.66 -30.61 11.03
CA ASP A 264 -37.08 -30.96 11.16
C ASP A 264 -38.01 -29.74 10.97
N SER A 265 -37.46 -28.59 10.54
CA SER A 265 -38.15 -27.31 10.35
C SER A 265 -38.88 -26.80 11.60
N CYS A 266 -38.51 -27.31 12.78
CA CYS A 266 -39.14 -26.95 14.04
C CYS A 266 -38.30 -25.92 14.80
N LEU A 267 -39.00 -24.96 15.43
CA LEU A 267 -38.43 -24.10 16.46
C LEU A 267 -38.84 -24.67 17.81
N ILE A 268 -37.86 -24.98 18.66
CA ILE A 268 -38.10 -25.60 19.97
C ILE A 268 -37.58 -24.67 21.06
N LEU A 269 -38.43 -24.41 22.05
CA LEU A 269 -38.07 -23.67 23.26
C LEU A 269 -37.91 -24.65 24.41
N TRP A 270 -36.83 -24.46 25.15
CA TRP A 270 -36.41 -25.29 26.26
C TRP A 270 -36.29 -24.45 27.52
N ASP A 271 -36.56 -25.08 28.66
CA ASP A 271 -36.24 -24.55 29.98
C ASP A 271 -35.51 -25.65 30.75
N ALA A 272 -34.21 -25.45 30.97
CA ALA A 272 -33.36 -26.45 31.61
C ALA A 272 -33.81 -26.80 33.05
N ARG A 273 -34.66 -25.96 33.67
CA ARG A 273 -35.25 -26.21 35.00
C ARG A 273 -36.38 -27.24 34.95
N THR A 274 -37.04 -27.38 33.80
CA THR A 274 -38.24 -28.23 33.64
C THR A 274 -37.92 -29.68 33.27
N GLY A 275 -36.63 -30.00 33.07
CA GLY A 275 -36.14 -31.33 32.72
C GLY A 275 -35.72 -31.42 31.25
N LEU A 276 -35.77 -32.64 30.70
CA LEU A 276 -35.29 -32.95 29.34
C LEU A 276 -36.37 -32.78 28.25
N SER A 277 -37.60 -32.44 28.62
CA SER A 277 -38.70 -32.26 27.66
C SER A 277 -38.77 -30.82 27.15
N PRO A 278 -39.06 -30.60 25.86
CA PRO A 278 -39.25 -29.26 25.32
C PRO A 278 -40.49 -28.59 25.95
N VAL A 279 -40.39 -27.29 26.24
CA VAL A 279 -41.50 -26.50 26.81
C VAL A 279 -42.51 -26.18 25.71
N VAL A 280 -42.01 -25.74 24.55
CA VAL A 280 -42.83 -25.45 23.37
C VAL A 280 -42.12 -26.01 22.15
N LYS A 281 -42.83 -26.79 21.33
CA LYS A 281 -42.40 -27.20 20.00
C LYS A 281 -43.33 -26.56 18.97
N VAL A 282 -42.76 -25.68 18.14
CA VAL A 282 -43.41 -25.05 17.00
C VAL A 282 -43.12 -25.90 15.78
N GLU A 283 -44.13 -26.63 15.30
CA GLU A 283 -43.98 -27.46 14.11
C GLU A 283 -44.13 -26.59 12.85
N LYS A 284 -43.37 -26.90 11.79
CA LYS A 284 -43.39 -26.15 10.52
C LYS A 284 -43.17 -24.64 10.71
N ALA A 285 -42.18 -24.28 11.53
CA ALA A 285 -41.78 -22.89 11.70
C ALA A 285 -41.34 -22.28 10.35
N HIS A 286 -40.76 -23.10 9.47
CA HIS A 286 -40.41 -22.78 8.08
C HIS A 286 -40.88 -23.88 7.10
N ASN A 287 -40.75 -23.62 5.79
CA ASN A 287 -41.10 -24.57 4.73
C ASN A 287 -39.91 -25.47 4.31
N ALA A 288 -38.73 -25.27 4.90
CA ALA A 288 -37.51 -26.04 4.67
C ALA A 288 -36.66 -26.05 5.95
N ASP A 289 -35.44 -26.58 5.86
CA ASP A 289 -34.52 -26.77 6.99
C ASP A 289 -34.22 -25.44 7.70
N LEU A 290 -34.12 -25.49 9.03
CA LEU A 290 -33.89 -24.33 9.88
C LEU A 290 -32.40 -24.27 10.26
N HIS A 291 -31.65 -23.35 9.66
CA HIS A 291 -30.18 -23.30 9.83
C HIS A 291 -29.73 -22.47 11.02
N CYS A 292 -30.45 -21.40 11.35
CA CYS A 292 -30.04 -20.46 12.38
C CYS A 292 -31.23 -19.92 13.19
N VAL A 293 -30.95 -19.64 14.46
CA VAL A 293 -31.89 -19.03 15.40
C VAL A 293 -31.12 -18.05 16.27
N ASP A 294 -31.73 -16.90 16.56
CA ASP A 294 -31.18 -15.94 17.50
C ASP A 294 -32.27 -15.26 18.35
N TRP A 295 -31.97 -15.06 19.63
CA TRP A 295 -32.90 -14.50 20.60
C TRP A 295 -32.55 -13.03 20.85
N ASN A 296 -33.53 -12.13 20.72
CA ASN A 296 -33.29 -10.71 20.88
C ASN A 296 -32.78 -10.37 22.30
N PRO A 297 -31.57 -9.79 22.42
CA PRO A 297 -30.98 -9.47 23.72
C PRO A 297 -31.67 -8.29 24.42
N ASN A 298 -32.42 -7.47 23.68
CA ASN A 298 -33.08 -6.27 24.17
C ASN A 298 -34.60 -6.45 24.39
N ASP A 299 -35.24 -7.40 23.68
CA ASP A 299 -36.63 -7.80 23.90
C ASP A 299 -36.75 -9.32 24.00
N VAL A 300 -36.84 -9.82 25.23
CA VAL A 300 -36.92 -11.25 25.53
C VAL A 300 -38.08 -11.97 24.83
N ASN A 301 -39.07 -11.27 24.30
CA ASN A 301 -40.20 -11.92 23.62
C ASN A 301 -39.93 -12.25 22.16
N LEU A 302 -38.90 -11.69 21.52
CA LEU A 302 -38.68 -11.82 20.10
C LEU A 302 -37.57 -12.83 19.76
N ILE A 303 -37.89 -13.75 18.86
CA ILE A 303 -36.98 -14.78 18.34
C ILE A 303 -36.91 -14.65 16.82
N LEU A 304 -35.70 -14.72 16.25
CA LEU A 304 -35.48 -14.80 14.81
C LEU A 304 -35.06 -16.19 14.39
N THR A 305 -35.51 -16.60 13.22
CA THR A 305 -35.10 -17.85 12.59
C THR A 305 -34.81 -17.63 11.11
N GLY A 306 -33.75 -18.28 10.60
CA GLY A 306 -33.38 -18.28 9.18
C GLY A 306 -33.34 -19.70 8.62
N SER A 307 -33.78 -19.86 7.37
CA SER A 307 -34.04 -21.17 6.76
C SER A 307 -33.54 -21.28 5.32
N ALA A 308 -33.41 -22.52 4.86
CA ALA A 308 -33.26 -22.89 3.46
C ALA A 308 -34.43 -22.44 2.57
N ASP A 309 -35.56 -21.98 3.13
CA ASP A 309 -36.68 -21.42 2.35
C ASP A 309 -36.46 -19.95 1.91
N ASN A 310 -35.24 -19.44 2.06
CA ASN A 310 -34.78 -18.08 1.73
C ASN A 310 -35.39 -16.96 2.60
N SER A 311 -36.19 -17.30 3.62
CA SER A 311 -36.88 -16.34 4.47
C SER A 311 -36.26 -16.25 5.86
N VAL A 312 -36.34 -15.05 6.44
CA VAL A 312 -36.17 -14.85 7.89
C VAL A 312 -37.54 -14.66 8.51
N ARG A 313 -37.84 -15.37 9.60
CA ARG A 313 -39.12 -15.24 10.31
C ARG A 313 -38.88 -14.75 11.72
N MET A 314 -39.77 -13.87 12.17
CA MET A 314 -39.77 -13.36 13.54
C MET A 314 -40.95 -13.94 14.30
N PHE A 315 -40.69 -14.47 15.49
CA PHE A 315 -41.68 -15.06 16.36
C PHE A 315 -41.78 -14.30 17.67
N ASP A 316 -43.00 -14.16 18.19
CA ASP A 316 -43.24 -13.67 19.55
C ASP A 316 -43.50 -14.88 20.44
N ARG A 317 -42.63 -15.07 21.44
CA ARG A 317 -42.69 -16.22 22.35
C ARG A 317 -44.04 -16.34 23.07
N ARG A 318 -44.74 -15.21 23.28
CA ARG A 318 -46.04 -15.17 23.98
C ARG A 318 -47.16 -15.78 23.14
N ASN A 319 -46.97 -15.86 21.83
CA ASN A 319 -47.96 -16.34 20.86
C ASN A 319 -47.60 -17.73 20.30
N LEU A 320 -46.57 -18.40 20.84
CA LEU A 320 -46.19 -19.74 20.40
C LEU A 320 -47.15 -20.78 21.00
N THR A 321 -47.84 -21.52 20.15
CA THR A 321 -48.72 -22.63 20.55
C THR A 321 -47.94 -23.94 20.61
N SER A 322 -48.10 -24.70 21.70
CA SER A 322 -47.47 -26.02 21.83
C SER A 322 -48.12 -27.02 20.87
N GLY A 323 -47.34 -27.63 19.98
CA GLY A 323 -47.82 -28.67 19.05
C GLY A 323 -48.68 -28.15 17.89
N GLY A 324 -48.56 -26.86 17.57
CA GLY A 324 -49.26 -26.23 16.45
C GLY A 324 -48.30 -25.67 15.39
N VAL A 325 -48.86 -25.32 14.22
CA VAL A 325 -48.16 -24.50 13.21
C VAL A 325 -48.10 -23.08 13.74
N GLY A 326 -46.93 -22.65 14.22
CA GLY A 326 -46.74 -21.30 14.75
C GLY A 326 -46.84 -20.26 13.64
N SER A 327 -47.67 -19.23 13.83
CA SER A 327 -47.72 -18.09 12.91
C SER A 327 -46.59 -17.10 13.25
N PRO A 328 -45.66 -16.82 12.33
CA PRO A 328 -44.66 -15.79 12.56
C PRO A 328 -45.34 -14.41 12.66
N VAL A 329 -44.77 -13.53 13.48
CA VAL A 329 -45.16 -12.11 13.58
C VAL A 329 -44.92 -11.40 12.25
N HIS A 330 -43.79 -11.70 11.61
CA HIS A 330 -43.45 -11.19 10.29
C HIS A 330 -42.54 -12.16 9.55
N ILE A 331 -42.62 -12.12 8.21
CA ILE A 331 -41.75 -12.86 7.30
C ILE A 331 -40.98 -11.82 6.48
N PHE A 332 -39.66 -11.84 6.61
CA PHE A 332 -38.74 -10.97 5.89
C PHE A 332 -38.27 -11.71 4.64
N GLU A 333 -38.78 -11.27 3.49
CA GLU A 333 -38.41 -11.78 2.18
C GLU A 333 -37.38 -10.83 1.56
N GLY A 334 -36.28 -11.35 1.02
CA GLY A 334 -35.28 -10.48 0.39
C GLY A 334 -33.96 -11.15 0.06
N HIS A 335 -33.69 -12.33 0.63
CA HIS A 335 -32.67 -13.25 0.14
C HIS A 335 -33.19 -14.09 -1.02
N THR A 336 -32.26 -14.53 -1.86
CA THR A 336 -32.54 -15.36 -3.05
C THR A 336 -32.03 -16.80 -2.91
N ALA A 337 -31.35 -17.11 -1.80
CA ALA A 337 -30.83 -18.42 -1.45
C ALA A 337 -30.91 -18.64 0.08
N ALA A 338 -30.46 -19.81 0.55
CA ALA A 338 -30.61 -20.24 1.93
C ALA A 338 -29.97 -19.27 2.93
N VAL A 339 -30.69 -18.95 4.01
CA VAL A 339 -30.19 -18.07 5.07
C VAL A 339 -29.38 -18.88 6.06
N LEU A 340 -28.08 -18.58 6.16
CA LEU A 340 -27.10 -19.34 6.96
C LEU A 340 -26.92 -18.79 8.37
N CYS A 341 -27.05 -17.47 8.55
CA CYS A 341 -26.85 -16.82 9.85
C CYS A 341 -27.82 -15.65 10.04
N VAL A 342 -28.37 -15.53 11.25
CA VAL A 342 -29.18 -14.39 11.71
C VAL A 342 -28.66 -13.94 13.06
N GLN A 343 -28.55 -12.62 13.26
CA GLN A 343 -28.14 -12.05 14.56
C GLN A 343 -28.79 -10.71 14.82
N TRP A 344 -29.38 -10.56 16.00
CA TRP A 344 -29.88 -9.30 16.53
C TRP A 344 -28.72 -8.33 16.79
N SER A 345 -28.99 -7.04 16.57
CA SER A 345 -28.06 -6.00 16.97
C SER A 345 -28.00 -5.92 18.50
N PRO A 346 -26.79 -5.97 19.11
CA PRO A 346 -26.67 -5.80 20.56
C PRO A 346 -27.06 -4.38 21.00
N ALA A 347 -26.93 -3.39 20.11
CA ALA A 347 -27.16 -1.98 20.42
C ALA A 347 -28.61 -1.51 20.21
N LYS A 348 -29.39 -2.20 19.37
CA LYS A 348 -30.74 -1.75 18.98
C LYS A 348 -31.74 -2.90 18.93
N ALA A 349 -32.79 -2.80 19.74
CA ALA A 349 -33.84 -3.82 19.84
C ALA A 349 -34.59 -4.11 18.51
N THR A 350 -34.67 -3.13 17.61
CA THR A 350 -35.43 -3.29 16.35
C THR A 350 -34.60 -3.79 15.17
N VAL A 351 -33.27 -3.82 15.30
CA VAL A 351 -32.36 -4.06 14.19
C VAL A 351 -31.74 -5.44 14.27
N PHE A 352 -31.66 -6.14 13.14
CA PHE A 352 -30.95 -7.41 13.03
C PHE A 352 -30.28 -7.55 11.66
N GLY A 353 -29.32 -8.46 11.56
CA GLY A 353 -28.67 -8.86 10.32
C GLY A 353 -29.06 -10.27 9.90
N SER A 354 -29.00 -10.54 8.60
CA SER A 354 -29.09 -11.88 8.02
C SER A 354 -28.09 -12.06 6.88
N ALA A 355 -27.44 -13.22 6.84
CA ALA A 355 -26.46 -13.62 5.84
C ALA A 355 -26.89 -14.92 5.16
N ALA A 356 -26.64 -15.03 3.86
CA ALA A 356 -27.15 -16.13 3.05
C ALA A 356 -26.17 -16.60 1.97
N GLU A 357 -26.54 -17.71 1.32
CA GLU A 357 -25.82 -18.30 0.18
C GLU A 357 -25.79 -17.43 -1.08
N ASP A 358 -26.61 -16.37 -1.14
CA ASP A 358 -26.64 -15.43 -2.26
C ASP A 358 -25.48 -14.40 -2.25
N GLY A 359 -24.59 -14.52 -1.25
CA GLY A 359 -23.44 -13.63 -1.04
C GLY A 359 -23.84 -12.25 -0.52
N LEU A 360 -25.04 -12.11 0.04
CA LEU A 360 -25.53 -10.86 0.60
C LEU A 360 -25.63 -10.92 2.12
N LEU A 361 -25.34 -9.80 2.76
CA LEU A 361 -25.66 -9.54 4.15
C LEU A 361 -26.67 -8.40 4.22
N ASN A 362 -27.89 -8.71 4.66
CA ASN A 362 -28.99 -7.75 4.79
C ASN A 362 -29.11 -7.29 6.25
N ILE A 363 -29.31 -5.99 6.44
CA ILE A 363 -29.63 -5.37 7.72
C ILE A 363 -31.08 -4.91 7.67
N TRP A 364 -31.84 -5.30 8.68
CA TRP A 364 -33.27 -5.07 8.78
C TRP A 364 -33.59 -4.22 9.99
N ASP A 365 -34.62 -3.38 9.88
CA ASP A 365 -35.21 -2.64 10.99
C ASP A 365 -36.72 -2.90 11.03
N HIS A 366 -37.14 -3.80 11.91
CA HIS A 366 -38.53 -4.19 11.97
C HIS A 366 -39.44 -3.09 12.54
N GLY A 367 -38.87 -2.10 13.24
CA GLY A 367 -39.62 -0.95 13.77
C GLY A 367 -40.15 0.00 12.69
N LYS A 368 -39.67 -0.16 11.44
CA LYS A 368 -40.10 0.59 10.25
C LYS A 368 -41.18 -0.12 9.43
N ILE A 369 -41.47 -1.39 9.72
CA ILE A 369 -42.52 -2.15 9.01
C ILE A 369 -43.87 -1.45 9.25
N GLY A 370 -44.58 -1.17 8.17
CA GLY A 370 -45.90 -0.52 8.22
C GLY A 370 -45.90 0.98 8.49
N LYS A 371 -44.74 1.60 8.74
CA LYS A 371 -44.58 3.07 8.81
C LYS A 371 -44.14 3.59 7.44
N VAL A 372 -45.09 3.79 6.54
CA VAL A 372 -44.85 4.50 5.28
C VAL A 372 -44.71 5.98 5.62
N GLU A 373 -43.48 6.45 5.87
CA GLU A 373 -43.19 7.88 5.86
C GLU A 373 -42.95 8.33 4.42
N ASN A 374 -43.44 9.54 4.11
CA ASN A 374 -43.52 10.21 2.81
C ASN A 374 -42.17 10.34 2.06
N TYR A 375 -41.63 9.25 1.54
CA TYR A 375 -40.51 9.24 0.58
C TYR A 375 -40.93 8.77 -0.82
N ALA A 376 -42.24 8.78 -1.11
CA ALA A 376 -42.79 8.55 -2.43
C ALA A 376 -42.62 9.78 -3.34
N GLU A 377 -41.38 10.13 -3.67
CA GLU A 377 -41.04 10.92 -4.88
C GLU A 377 -39.96 10.26 -5.75
N ALA A 378 -39.56 9.02 -5.45
CA ALA A 378 -38.80 8.20 -6.39
C ALA A 378 -39.62 6.94 -6.70
N GLY A 379 -40.19 6.88 -7.90
CA GLY A 379 -40.93 5.72 -8.36
C GLY A 379 -40.03 4.50 -8.51
N ASP A 380 -39.96 3.64 -7.49
CA ASP A 380 -39.85 2.20 -7.66
C ASP A 380 -40.22 1.47 -6.36
N SER A 381 -41.21 0.59 -6.42
CA SER A 381 -41.74 -0.22 -5.33
C SER A 381 -41.05 -1.59 -5.24
N SER A 382 -39.71 -1.64 -5.34
CA SER A 382 -38.98 -2.89 -5.57
C SER A 382 -38.23 -3.46 -4.34
N TYR A 383 -38.28 -2.81 -3.17
CA TYR A 383 -37.54 -3.25 -1.98
C TYR A 383 -38.45 -3.84 -0.88
N PRO A 384 -38.01 -4.92 -0.20
CA PRO A 384 -38.83 -5.57 0.80
C PRO A 384 -39.01 -4.73 2.08
N PRO A 385 -40.20 -4.78 2.71
CA PRO A 385 -40.48 -4.01 3.94
C PRO A 385 -39.49 -4.31 5.06
N GLY A 386 -38.98 -3.26 5.71
CA GLY A 386 -38.06 -3.38 6.83
C GLY A 386 -36.59 -3.57 6.44
N LEU A 387 -36.24 -3.73 5.16
CA LEU A 387 -34.83 -3.73 4.73
C LEU A 387 -34.23 -2.33 4.92
N PHE A 388 -33.17 -2.25 5.72
CA PHE A 388 -32.49 -1.00 6.04
C PHE A 388 -31.21 -0.81 5.22
N PHE A 389 -30.40 -1.86 5.08
CA PHE A 389 -29.14 -1.82 4.34
C PHE A 389 -28.81 -3.19 3.74
N ARG A 390 -28.11 -3.21 2.62
CA ARG A 390 -27.65 -4.45 1.96
C ARG A 390 -26.17 -4.34 1.65
N HIS A 391 -25.38 -5.21 2.25
CA HIS A 391 -23.97 -5.38 1.95
C HIS A 391 -23.81 -6.43 0.85
N ALA A 392 -23.16 -6.03 -0.24
CA ALA A 392 -22.92 -6.84 -1.43
C ALA A 392 -21.41 -6.94 -1.75
N GLY A 393 -20.57 -6.89 -0.72
CA GLY A 393 -19.11 -6.96 -0.84
C GLY A 393 -18.54 -8.37 -0.96
N HIS A 394 -19.36 -9.40 -0.83
CA HIS A 394 -18.95 -10.80 -1.01
C HIS A 394 -19.35 -11.31 -2.39
N ARG A 395 -18.48 -12.14 -3.00
CA ARG A 395 -18.70 -12.77 -4.31
C ARG A 395 -19.24 -14.20 -4.18
N ASP A 396 -19.08 -14.83 -3.02
CA ASP A 396 -19.62 -16.14 -2.69
C ASP A 396 -20.45 -16.08 -1.39
N LYS A 397 -20.98 -17.22 -0.96
CA LYS A 397 -21.86 -17.35 0.21
C LYS A 397 -21.23 -16.75 1.48
N VAL A 398 -22.04 -16.03 2.26
CA VAL A 398 -21.63 -15.45 3.54
C VAL A 398 -21.92 -16.46 4.65
N VAL A 399 -20.87 -17.06 5.20
CA VAL A 399 -20.95 -18.22 6.10
C VAL A 399 -21.29 -17.81 7.53
N ASP A 400 -20.68 -16.72 8.00
CA ASP A 400 -20.92 -16.18 9.33
C ASP A 400 -20.71 -14.66 9.34
N PHE A 401 -21.31 -14.00 10.32
CA PHE A 401 -21.05 -12.60 10.61
C PHE A 401 -21.26 -12.33 12.10
N HIS A 402 -20.66 -11.27 12.62
CA HIS A 402 -20.82 -10.90 14.01
C HIS A 402 -20.86 -9.38 14.21
N TRP A 403 -21.83 -8.92 15.02
CA TRP A 403 -21.93 -7.52 15.41
C TRP A 403 -20.83 -7.16 16.41
N ASN A 404 -20.24 -5.98 16.25
CA ASN A 404 -19.35 -5.44 17.26
C ASN A 404 -20.17 -4.78 18.38
N ALA A 405 -20.14 -5.37 19.57
CA ALA A 405 -20.83 -4.82 20.73
C ALA A 405 -20.17 -3.55 21.29
N ALA A 406 -18.86 -3.37 21.08
CA ALA A 406 -18.10 -2.22 21.57
C ALA A 406 -18.24 -1.00 20.66
N ASP A 407 -18.51 -1.21 19.37
CA ASP A 407 -18.65 -0.16 18.36
C ASP A 407 -19.93 -0.37 17.54
N PRO A 408 -21.04 0.33 17.89
CA PRO A 408 -22.32 0.14 17.23
C PRO A 408 -22.24 0.34 15.71
N TRP A 409 -22.91 -0.54 14.95
CA TRP A 409 -22.91 -0.60 13.48
C TRP A 409 -21.68 -1.21 12.81
N THR A 410 -20.63 -1.52 13.56
CA THR A 410 -19.49 -2.24 13.01
C THR A 410 -19.80 -3.75 12.96
N ILE A 411 -19.61 -4.36 11.80
CA ILE A 411 -19.86 -5.79 11.56
C ILE A 411 -18.59 -6.40 10.98
N VAL A 412 -18.31 -7.64 11.36
CA VAL A 412 -17.36 -8.48 10.64
C VAL A 412 -18.14 -9.61 9.97
N SER A 413 -17.83 -9.92 8.73
CA SER A 413 -18.51 -10.97 7.96
C SER A 413 -17.50 -11.72 7.11
N VAL A 414 -17.84 -12.97 6.78
CA VAL A 414 -16.91 -13.88 6.13
C VAL A 414 -17.57 -14.71 5.05
N SER A 415 -16.85 -14.96 3.96
CA SER A 415 -17.32 -15.74 2.81
C SER A 415 -16.29 -16.78 2.35
N GLU A 416 -16.71 -17.70 1.48
CA GLU A 416 -15.87 -18.78 0.91
C GLU A 416 -15.15 -18.39 -0.41
N ASP A 417 -14.91 -17.09 -0.67
CA ASP A 417 -14.39 -16.58 -1.95
C ASP A 417 -12.92 -16.99 -2.29
N GLY A 418 -12.32 -17.93 -1.54
CA GLY A 418 -10.88 -18.13 -1.41
C GLY A 418 -10.07 -18.50 -2.66
N GLU A 419 -10.70 -18.81 -3.80
CA GLU A 419 -9.98 -19.29 -5.00
C GLU A 419 -10.41 -18.67 -6.34
N LYS A 420 -11.35 -17.72 -6.37
CA LYS A 420 -11.88 -17.18 -7.64
C LYS A 420 -11.16 -15.93 -8.16
N THR A 421 -10.35 -15.26 -7.34
CA THR A 421 -9.45 -14.21 -7.85
C THR A 421 -8.22 -14.88 -8.43
N GLY A 422 -8.03 -14.74 -9.75
CA GLY A 422 -6.94 -15.32 -10.54
C GLY A 422 -5.56 -14.77 -10.17
N GLY A 423 -5.14 -14.97 -8.93
CA GLY A 423 -3.76 -14.86 -8.49
C GLY A 423 -3.04 -16.16 -8.83
N GLU A 424 -1.89 -16.04 -9.48
CA GLU A 424 -0.98 -17.16 -9.70
C GLU A 424 -0.53 -17.69 -8.32
N VAL A 425 -1.09 -18.82 -7.89
CA VAL A 425 -0.59 -19.55 -6.73
C VAL A 425 0.52 -20.49 -7.22
N PRO A 426 1.79 -20.26 -6.84
CA PRO A 426 2.89 -21.12 -7.27
C PRO A 426 2.77 -22.50 -6.60
N TYR A 427 2.71 -23.57 -7.39
CA TYR A 427 2.70 -24.96 -6.90
C TYR A 427 4.13 -25.53 -6.89
N SER A 428 4.54 -26.16 -5.78
CA SER A 428 5.82 -26.88 -5.69
C SER A 428 5.66 -28.32 -6.19
N ILE A 429 6.47 -28.70 -7.18
CA ILE A 429 6.36 -29.96 -7.92
C ILE A 429 7.76 -30.51 -8.14
N ASN A 430 8.00 -31.75 -7.75
CA ASN A 430 9.25 -32.45 -8.05
C ASN A 430 9.24 -32.90 -9.51
N HIS A 431 9.83 -32.08 -10.37
CA HIS A 431 9.87 -32.32 -11.81
C HIS A 431 10.68 -33.57 -12.16
N GLU A 432 10.03 -34.56 -12.77
CA GLU A 432 10.70 -35.72 -13.35
C GLU A 432 11.15 -35.42 -14.79
N TYR A 433 12.44 -35.63 -15.07
CA TYR A 433 13.04 -35.51 -16.39
C TYR A 433 14.10 -36.60 -16.57
N LYS A 434 14.34 -37.07 -17.80
CA LYS A 434 15.32 -38.12 -18.08
C LYS A 434 16.75 -37.56 -18.17
N GLU A 435 16.92 -36.56 -19.03
CA GLU A 435 18.15 -35.79 -19.20
C GLU A 435 17.76 -34.32 -19.38
N TRP A 436 18.47 -33.42 -18.70
CA TRP A 436 18.21 -31.99 -18.79
C TRP A 436 18.88 -31.42 -20.04
N ASP A 437 18.06 -30.94 -20.98
CA ASP A 437 18.52 -30.19 -22.15
C ASP A 437 18.35 -28.69 -21.88
N GLU A 438 19.46 -27.95 -21.76
CA GLU A 438 19.43 -26.49 -21.51
C GLU A 438 18.70 -25.70 -22.61
N LYS A 439 18.59 -26.23 -23.84
CA LYS A 439 17.93 -25.54 -24.95
C LYS A 439 16.45 -25.88 -25.09
N ASN A 440 16.05 -27.09 -24.71
CA ASN A 440 14.67 -27.57 -24.79
C ASN A 440 14.38 -28.56 -23.64
N PRO A 441 14.23 -28.06 -22.40
CA PRO A 441 13.99 -28.93 -21.26
C PRO A 441 12.66 -29.65 -21.43
N LYS A 442 12.69 -30.99 -21.41
CA LYS A 442 11.48 -31.83 -21.46
C LYS A 442 11.25 -32.44 -20.10
N VAL A 443 10.27 -31.88 -19.40
CA VAL A 443 9.75 -32.40 -18.15
C VAL A 443 8.56 -33.31 -18.42
N ALA A 444 8.54 -34.47 -17.77
CA ALA A 444 7.45 -35.45 -17.90
C ALA A 444 6.19 -34.99 -17.16
N THR A 445 6.35 -34.18 -16.11
CA THR A 445 5.30 -33.75 -15.17
C THR A 445 4.37 -32.67 -15.71
N CYS A 446 4.86 -31.78 -16.58
CA CYS A 446 4.10 -30.70 -17.23
C CYS A 446 4.51 -30.63 -18.70
N ASN A 447 3.74 -31.26 -19.59
CA ASN A 447 4.03 -31.28 -21.02
C ASN A 447 2.79 -30.89 -21.85
N PRO A 448 2.94 -30.44 -23.11
CA PRO A 448 1.82 -29.98 -23.95
C PRO A 448 0.71 -31.02 -24.17
N ASN A 449 1.02 -32.31 -23.99
CA ASN A 449 0.09 -33.42 -24.16
C ASN A 449 -0.67 -33.75 -22.86
N THR A 450 -0.16 -33.31 -21.71
CA THR A 450 -0.81 -33.37 -20.40
C THR A 450 -1.51 -32.04 -20.17
N LYS A 451 -2.65 -31.82 -20.83
CA LYS A 451 -3.54 -30.67 -20.59
C LYS A 451 -4.18 -30.64 -19.20
N ASN A 452 -3.74 -31.51 -18.30
CA ASN A 452 -4.20 -31.54 -16.94
C ASN A 452 -3.34 -30.54 -16.17
N MET A 453 -3.96 -29.48 -15.62
CA MET A 453 -3.38 -28.80 -14.45
C MET A 453 -2.91 -29.88 -13.48
N ILE A 454 -1.75 -29.72 -12.85
CA ILE A 454 -1.16 -30.77 -12.01
C ILE A 454 -2.10 -31.02 -10.83
N GLN A 455 -2.97 -32.02 -11.02
CA GLN A 455 -3.98 -32.47 -10.08
C GLN A 455 -3.27 -33.33 -9.04
N GLY A 456 -2.75 -32.69 -8.00
CA GLY A 456 -2.60 -33.26 -6.67
C GLY A 456 -1.70 -34.49 -6.42
N GLY A 457 -1.11 -35.07 -7.45
CA GLY A 457 -0.31 -36.30 -7.33
C GLY A 457 1.21 -36.09 -7.28
N ALA A 458 1.69 -34.85 -7.43
CA ALA A 458 3.11 -34.59 -7.51
C ALA A 458 3.72 -34.35 -6.13
N VAL A 459 4.76 -35.11 -5.78
CA VAL A 459 5.56 -34.87 -4.57
C VAL A 459 6.17 -33.47 -4.67
N PRO A 460 6.02 -32.60 -3.66
CA PRO A 460 6.67 -31.29 -3.68
C PRO A 460 8.20 -31.44 -3.67
N GLN A 461 8.90 -30.54 -4.35
CA GLN A 461 10.36 -30.57 -4.34
C GLN A 461 10.89 -30.12 -2.98
N GLU A 462 11.64 -30.99 -2.28
CA GLU A 462 12.38 -30.59 -1.07
C GLU A 462 13.49 -29.60 -1.44
N VAL A 463 13.44 -28.42 -0.81
CA VAL A 463 14.48 -27.40 -0.96
C VAL A 463 15.58 -27.68 0.06
N ASP A 464 16.78 -27.96 -0.45
CA ASP A 464 17.99 -28.17 0.36
C ASP A 464 19.14 -27.36 -0.25
N THR A 465 20.15 -27.05 0.56
CA THR A 465 21.37 -26.40 0.08
C THR A 465 22.02 -27.24 -1.01
N ASP A 466 22.40 -26.60 -2.12
CA ASP A 466 23.03 -27.21 -3.30
C ASP A 466 22.16 -28.16 -4.15
N LYS A 467 20.82 -28.20 -3.94
CA LYS A 467 19.89 -28.89 -4.86
C LYS A 467 19.32 -27.92 -5.92
N GLU A 468 19.27 -28.37 -7.17
CA GLU A 468 18.70 -27.61 -8.29
C GLU A 468 17.17 -27.62 -8.24
N VAL A 469 16.53 -26.45 -8.26
CA VAL A 469 15.07 -26.29 -8.29
C VAL A 469 14.63 -25.90 -9.70
N ILE A 470 13.65 -26.62 -10.25
CA ILE A 470 13.13 -26.38 -11.59
C ILE A 470 11.84 -25.55 -11.48
N PHE A 471 11.79 -24.45 -12.24
CA PHE A 471 10.61 -23.61 -12.35
C PHE A 471 9.96 -23.78 -13.72
N THR A 472 8.66 -24.06 -13.74
CA THR A 472 7.85 -24.13 -14.98
C THR A 472 6.59 -23.30 -14.84
N TYR A 473 6.12 -22.72 -15.96
CA TYR A 473 4.86 -22.00 -16.02
C TYR A 473 4.16 -22.30 -17.34
N ASP A 474 2.83 -22.41 -17.32
CA ASP A 474 2.01 -22.57 -18.51
C ASP A 474 1.21 -21.29 -18.76
N VAL A 475 1.22 -20.80 -20.00
CA VAL A 475 0.47 -19.60 -20.40
C VAL A 475 -0.63 -19.98 -21.36
N THR A 476 -1.88 -19.72 -20.97
CA THR A 476 -3.03 -19.83 -21.89
C THR A 476 -3.44 -18.45 -22.35
N PHE A 477 -3.12 -18.11 -23.61
CA PHE A 477 -3.57 -16.86 -24.21
C PHE A 477 -5.06 -16.94 -24.58
N LYS A 478 -5.87 -16.02 -24.05
CA LYS A 478 -7.25 -15.79 -24.47
C LYS A 478 -7.31 -14.51 -25.31
N GLU A 479 -8.07 -14.55 -26.40
CA GLU A 479 -8.34 -13.36 -27.19
C GLU A 479 -9.18 -12.37 -26.38
N SER A 480 -8.83 -11.08 -26.45
CA SER A 480 -9.49 -10.00 -25.72
C SER A 480 -9.88 -8.92 -26.70
N ASP A 481 -11.11 -8.43 -26.57
CA ASP A 481 -11.68 -7.34 -27.38
C ASP A 481 -10.97 -5.98 -27.15
N ILE A 482 -10.12 -5.89 -26.11
CA ILE A 482 -9.33 -4.70 -25.81
C ILE A 482 -8.15 -4.63 -26.78
N LYS A 483 -8.03 -3.52 -27.51
CA LYS A 483 -6.90 -3.23 -28.38
C LYS A 483 -5.59 -3.24 -27.58
N TRP A 484 -4.53 -3.83 -28.13
CA TRP A 484 -3.22 -3.93 -27.46
C TRP A 484 -2.75 -2.63 -26.80
N ALA A 485 -2.92 -1.50 -27.51
CA ALA A 485 -2.50 -0.18 -27.02
C ALA A 485 -3.19 0.26 -25.73
N SER A 486 -4.44 -0.16 -25.49
CA SER A 486 -5.24 0.25 -24.32
C SER A 486 -5.25 -0.80 -23.21
N ARG A 487 -4.59 -1.95 -23.39
CA ARG A 487 -4.54 -3.00 -22.35
C ARG A 487 -3.75 -2.57 -21.10
N TRP A 488 -2.84 -1.62 -21.26
CA TRP A 488 -2.05 -1.09 -20.15
C TRP A 488 -2.79 -0.01 -19.35
N ASP A 489 -3.86 0.59 -19.91
CA ASP A 489 -4.54 1.72 -19.29
C ASP A 489 -5.08 1.38 -17.89
N THR A 490 -5.55 0.15 -17.67
CA THR A 490 -6.01 -0.33 -16.36
C THR A 490 -4.92 -0.30 -15.28
N TYR A 491 -3.66 -0.53 -15.66
CA TYR A 491 -2.52 -0.51 -14.73
C TYR A 491 -1.88 0.88 -14.60
N LEU A 492 -2.26 1.81 -15.48
CA LEU A 492 -1.71 3.17 -15.57
C LEU A 492 -2.66 4.24 -15.00
N LEU A 493 -3.88 3.85 -14.61
CA LEU A 493 -4.84 4.70 -13.90
C LEU A 493 -4.36 4.94 -12.46
N MET A 494 -3.94 6.17 -12.17
CA MET A 494 -3.58 6.61 -10.83
C MET A 494 -4.73 7.49 -10.29
N ASN A 495 -5.19 7.23 -9.07
CA ASN A 495 -6.39 7.87 -8.50
C ASN A 495 -6.10 9.15 -7.68
N ASP A 496 -4.85 9.61 -7.58
CA ASP A 496 -4.39 10.69 -6.68
C ASP A 496 -4.06 12.02 -7.41
N ASP A 497 -4.79 12.38 -8.45
CA ASP A 497 -4.56 13.61 -9.25
C ASP A 497 -4.58 14.90 -8.40
N GLN A 498 -5.33 14.90 -7.29
CA GLN A 498 -5.51 16.08 -6.43
C GLN A 498 -4.20 16.53 -5.77
N ILE A 499 -3.35 15.59 -5.32
CA ILE A 499 -2.09 15.91 -4.64
C ILE A 499 -1.12 16.57 -5.62
N HIS A 500 -1.09 16.11 -6.87
CA HIS A 500 -0.29 16.70 -7.92
C HIS A 500 -0.72 18.13 -8.26
N TRP A 501 -2.03 18.38 -8.38
CA TRP A 501 -2.55 19.73 -8.59
C TRP A 501 -2.25 20.67 -7.42
N PHE A 502 -2.38 20.19 -6.18
CA PHE A 502 -2.03 20.96 -4.99
C PHE A 502 -0.55 21.36 -4.98
N SER A 503 0.35 20.43 -5.32
CA SER A 503 1.78 20.68 -5.48
C SER A 503 2.09 21.74 -6.54
N ILE A 504 1.45 21.64 -7.72
CA ILE A 504 1.63 22.59 -8.81
C ILE A 504 1.17 23.98 -8.39
N ILE A 505 0.01 24.11 -7.75
CA ILE A 505 -0.51 25.41 -7.29
C ILE A 505 0.44 26.06 -6.29
N ASN A 506 0.91 25.31 -5.28
CA ASN A 506 1.86 25.84 -4.30
C ASN A 506 3.17 26.27 -4.94
N SER A 507 3.70 25.49 -5.88
CA SER A 507 4.94 25.81 -6.58
C SER A 507 4.76 27.01 -7.53
N LEU A 508 3.59 27.17 -8.13
CA LEU A 508 3.23 28.30 -8.97
C LEU A 508 3.08 29.59 -8.15
N MET A 509 2.58 29.52 -6.91
CA MET A 509 2.57 30.66 -5.99
C MET A 509 3.99 31.14 -5.65
N ILE A 510 4.94 30.21 -5.44
CA ILE A 510 6.36 30.55 -5.22
C ILE A 510 6.93 31.28 -6.44
N VAL A 511 6.68 30.76 -7.65
CA VAL A 511 7.11 31.39 -8.90
C VAL A 511 6.50 32.79 -9.05
N LEU A 512 5.19 32.95 -8.87
CA LEU A 512 4.54 34.26 -8.98
C LEU A 512 5.14 35.30 -8.02
N PHE A 513 5.44 34.89 -6.79
CA PHE A 513 6.09 35.77 -5.81
C PHE A 513 7.50 36.18 -6.26
N LEU A 514 8.32 35.22 -6.71
CA LEU A 514 9.68 35.48 -7.20
C LEU A 514 9.67 36.32 -8.48
N SER A 515 8.81 36.00 -9.45
CA SER A 515 8.59 36.80 -10.66
C SER A 515 8.21 38.23 -10.32
N GLY A 516 7.33 38.45 -9.34
CA GLY A 516 6.94 39.77 -8.86
C GLY A 516 8.13 40.56 -8.29
N MET A 517 9.00 39.91 -7.52
CA MET A 517 10.21 40.52 -6.98
C MET A 517 11.23 40.84 -8.08
N VAL A 518 11.49 39.92 -9.00
CA VAL A 518 12.37 40.16 -10.17
C VAL A 518 11.83 41.28 -11.05
N ALA A 519 10.51 41.33 -11.29
CA ALA A 519 9.87 42.39 -12.04
C ALA A 519 10.01 43.76 -11.34
N MET A 520 9.88 43.81 -10.01
CA MET A 520 10.13 45.03 -9.23
C MET A 520 11.58 45.49 -9.38
N ILE A 521 12.55 44.57 -9.26
CA ILE A 521 13.97 44.87 -9.46
C ILE A 521 14.18 45.41 -10.86
N MET A 522 13.69 44.75 -11.90
CA MET A 522 13.86 45.12 -13.31
C MET A 522 13.19 46.45 -13.68
N MET A 523 11.90 46.61 -13.38
CA MET A 523 11.08 47.74 -13.87
C MET A 523 11.16 48.96 -12.98
N ARG A 524 11.20 48.79 -11.66
CA ARG A 524 11.07 49.91 -10.71
C ARG A 524 12.42 50.41 -10.22
N THR A 525 13.34 49.50 -9.92
CA THR A 525 14.66 49.86 -9.39
C THR A 525 15.64 50.07 -10.54
N LEU A 526 15.86 49.05 -11.36
CA LEU A 526 16.92 49.03 -12.37
C LEU A 526 16.65 49.98 -13.54
N TYR A 527 15.41 50.08 -14.05
CA TYR A 527 15.08 51.05 -15.09
C TYR A 527 15.26 52.51 -14.63
N ARG A 528 14.82 52.82 -13.40
CA ARG A 528 15.00 54.15 -12.80
C ARG A 528 16.49 54.44 -12.57
N ASP A 529 17.23 53.45 -12.07
CA ASP A 529 18.65 53.57 -11.78
C ASP A 529 19.50 53.73 -13.06
N ILE A 530 19.13 53.05 -14.16
CA ILE A 530 19.74 53.21 -15.49
C ILE A 530 19.40 54.57 -16.08
N ALA A 531 18.15 55.01 -15.99
CA ALA A 531 17.72 56.31 -16.50
C ALA A 531 18.48 57.46 -15.82
N ASN A 532 18.64 57.39 -14.50
CA ASN A 532 19.44 58.35 -13.74
C ASN A 532 20.93 58.28 -14.12
N TYR A 533 21.50 57.08 -14.25
CA TYR A 533 22.92 56.92 -14.58
C TYR A 533 23.27 57.46 -15.97
N ASN A 534 22.41 57.24 -16.97
CA ASN A 534 22.61 57.74 -18.33
C ASN A 534 22.43 59.26 -18.47
N GLN A 535 22.00 59.97 -17.42
CA GLN A 535 21.90 61.44 -17.40
C GLN A 535 23.19 62.11 -16.91
N LEU A 536 24.15 61.36 -16.37
CA LEU A 536 25.41 61.90 -15.88
C LEU A 536 26.29 62.31 -17.07
N GLU A 537 26.73 63.57 -17.10
CA GLU A 537 27.45 64.16 -18.25
C GLU A 537 28.98 63.99 -18.14
N THR A 538 29.50 63.70 -16.94
CA THR A 538 30.95 63.56 -16.69
C THR A 538 31.34 62.22 -16.05
N GLN A 539 32.52 61.69 -16.40
CA GLN A 539 33.03 60.44 -15.83
C GLN A 539 33.30 60.53 -14.31
N ASP A 540 33.55 61.73 -13.79
CA ASP A 540 33.77 61.97 -12.35
C ASP A 540 32.47 61.83 -11.56
N GLU A 541 31.33 62.30 -12.09
CA GLU A 541 30.00 62.09 -11.48
C GLU A 541 29.59 60.61 -11.49
N ALA A 542 30.00 59.84 -12.51
CA ALA A 542 29.74 58.40 -12.59
C ALA A 542 30.57 57.58 -11.56
N GLN A 543 31.67 58.14 -11.05
CA GLN A 543 32.49 57.49 -9.99
C GLN A 543 31.90 57.68 -8.58
N GLU A 544 30.97 58.63 -8.37
CA GLU A 544 30.32 58.88 -7.08
C GLU A 544 29.09 57.98 -6.81
N GLU A 545 28.63 57.23 -7.81
CA GLU A 545 27.52 56.28 -7.69
C GLU A 545 27.89 55.09 -6.77
N THR A 546 26.91 54.40 -6.20
CA THR A 546 27.13 53.26 -5.28
C THR A 546 26.56 51.94 -5.81
N GLY A 547 27.08 50.81 -5.33
CA GLY A 547 26.54 49.47 -5.60
C GLY A 547 26.89 48.91 -6.98
N TRP A 548 25.90 48.33 -7.68
CA TRP A 548 26.14 47.51 -8.89
C TRP A 548 26.72 48.30 -10.08
N LYS A 549 26.55 49.62 -10.12
CA LYS A 549 27.05 50.48 -11.20
C LYS A 549 28.58 50.65 -11.12
N LEU A 550 29.12 50.68 -9.91
CA LEU A 550 30.57 50.86 -9.67
C LEU A 550 31.42 49.70 -10.17
N VAL A 551 30.86 48.50 -10.23
CA VAL A 551 31.60 47.29 -10.62
C VAL A 551 31.65 47.05 -12.13
N HIS A 552 31.12 47.97 -12.96
CA HIS A 552 31.05 47.81 -14.43
C HIS A 552 32.41 47.43 -15.07
N GLY A 553 33.52 47.97 -14.54
CA GLY A 553 34.87 47.70 -15.02
C GLY A 553 35.46 46.34 -14.59
N ASP A 554 34.80 45.58 -13.72
CA ASP A 554 35.32 44.31 -13.17
C ASP A 554 34.38 43.11 -13.35
N VAL A 555 33.11 43.33 -13.67
CA VAL A 555 32.05 42.29 -13.78
C VAL A 555 32.35 41.19 -14.80
N PHE A 556 33.00 41.51 -15.93
CA PHE A 556 33.31 40.54 -16.98
C PHE A 556 34.70 39.92 -16.87
N ARG A 557 35.38 40.07 -15.73
CA ARG A 557 36.66 39.38 -15.49
C ARG A 557 36.49 37.87 -15.55
N ALA A 558 37.48 37.19 -16.13
CA ALA A 558 37.47 35.74 -16.20
C ALA A 558 37.43 35.12 -14.78
N PRO A 559 36.55 34.12 -14.56
CA PRO A 559 36.43 33.51 -13.24
C PRO A 559 37.66 32.68 -12.86
N VAL A 560 37.88 32.54 -11.55
CA VAL A 560 38.83 31.56 -11.00
C VAL A 560 38.46 30.18 -11.53
N ASN A 561 39.43 29.39 -11.99
CA ASN A 561 39.18 28.05 -12.58
C ASN A 561 38.15 28.05 -13.74
N SER A 562 38.20 29.05 -14.62
CA SER A 562 37.29 29.21 -15.77
C SER A 562 37.10 27.95 -16.62
N GLY A 563 38.16 27.15 -16.83
CA GLY A 563 38.06 25.88 -17.56
C GLY A 563 37.12 24.87 -16.89
N LEU A 564 37.15 24.73 -15.56
CA LEU A 564 36.28 23.80 -14.85
C LEU A 564 34.81 24.24 -14.94
N LEU A 565 34.56 25.55 -14.84
CA LEU A 565 33.22 26.11 -15.00
C LEU A 565 32.68 25.83 -16.40
N CYS A 566 33.47 26.07 -17.45
CA CYS A 566 33.08 25.77 -18.83
C CYS A 566 32.77 24.28 -19.07
N VAL A 567 33.51 23.39 -18.42
CA VAL A 567 33.26 21.93 -18.48
C VAL A 567 31.91 21.59 -17.86
N TYR A 568 31.62 22.10 -16.67
CA TYR A 568 30.35 21.88 -15.98
C TYR A 568 29.16 22.48 -16.74
N LEU A 569 29.30 23.69 -17.29
CA LEU A 569 28.26 24.33 -18.08
C LEU A 569 27.97 23.60 -19.40
N GLY A 570 29.01 23.10 -20.07
CA GLY A 570 28.84 22.24 -21.24
C GLY A 570 28.07 20.96 -20.87
N THR A 571 28.48 20.30 -19.79
CA THR A 571 27.81 19.11 -19.27
C THR A 571 26.36 19.40 -18.90
N GLY A 572 26.05 20.53 -18.26
CA GLY A 572 24.68 20.86 -17.91
C GLY A 572 23.80 21.21 -19.09
N VAL A 573 24.34 21.79 -20.17
CA VAL A 573 23.61 21.92 -21.45
C VAL A 573 23.29 20.54 -22.03
N GLN A 574 24.19 19.57 -21.88
CA GLN A 574 23.97 18.19 -22.27
C GLN A 574 22.82 17.53 -21.49
N ILE A 575 22.86 17.63 -20.15
CA ILE A 575 21.81 17.10 -19.26
C ILE A 575 20.48 17.80 -19.55
N PHE A 576 20.47 19.13 -19.66
CA PHE A 576 19.28 19.91 -19.94
C PHE A 576 18.61 19.48 -21.26
N GLY A 577 19.39 19.38 -22.35
CA GLY A 577 18.88 18.94 -23.64
C GLY A 577 18.35 17.51 -23.61
N MET A 578 19.06 16.59 -22.94
CA MET A 578 18.62 15.20 -22.76
C MET A 578 17.29 15.14 -21.99
N THR A 579 17.21 15.80 -20.84
CA THR A 579 16.01 15.81 -19.99
C THR A 579 14.82 16.43 -20.74
N LEU A 580 15.00 17.61 -21.34
CA LEU A 580 13.93 18.29 -22.08
C LEU A 580 13.36 17.44 -23.23
N VAL A 581 14.23 16.87 -24.06
CA VAL A 581 13.79 16.05 -25.21
C VAL A 581 13.14 14.75 -24.74
N THR A 582 13.69 14.12 -23.69
CA THR A 582 13.09 12.90 -23.10
C THR A 582 11.69 13.19 -22.59
N MET A 583 11.49 14.31 -21.89
CA MET A 583 10.18 14.68 -21.36
C MET A 583 9.18 15.01 -22.46
N ILE A 584 9.60 15.69 -23.54
CA ILE A 584 8.72 15.94 -24.69
C ILE A 584 8.30 14.62 -25.35
N PHE A 585 9.21 13.66 -25.53
CA PHE A 585 8.85 12.35 -26.07
C PHE A 585 7.95 11.55 -25.14
N ALA A 586 8.14 11.68 -23.83
CA ALA A 586 7.26 11.06 -22.84
C ALA A 586 5.85 11.70 -22.87
N LEU A 587 5.76 13.03 -22.97
CA LEU A 587 4.49 13.77 -23.12
C LEU A 587 3.72 13.38 -24.37
N LEU A 588 4.41 13.17 -25.49
CA LEU A 588 3.79 12.76 -26.76
C LEU A 588 3.40 11.27 -26.77
N GLY A 589 3.69 10.52 -25.70
CA GLY A 589 3.36 9.09 -25.58
C GLY A 589 4.30 8.17 -26.35
N PHE A 590 5.43 8.66 -26.89
CA PHE A 590 6.41 7.81 -27.59
C PHE A 590 7.17 6.87 -26.66
N LEU A 591 7.21 7.18 -25.36
CA LEU A 591 7.88 6.40 -24.33
C LEU A 591 6.82 5.75 -23.42
N SER A 592 6.20 4.68 -23.90
CA SER A 592 5.24 3.91 -23.09
C SER A 592 5.96 3.12 -21.98
N PRO A 593 5.44 3.13 -20.74
CA PRO A 593 5.95 2.29 -19.64
C PRO A 593 5.92 0.78 -19.94
N SER A 594 5.10 0.36 -20.93
CA SER A 594 5.03 -1.04 -21.38
C SER A 594 6.35 -1.55 -21.94
N ASN A 595 7.21 -0.67 -22.47
CA ASN A 595 8.54 -1.05 -22.96
C ASN A 595 9.58 -0.91 -21.85
N ARG A 596 9.77 -1.98 -21.06
CA ARG A 596 10.77 -2.02 -19.98
C ARG A 596 12.16 -1.63 -20.49
N GLY A 597 12.77 -0.62 -19.88
CA GLY A 597 14.09 -0.12 -20.27
C GLY A 597 14.12 0.81 -21.49
N GLY A 598 12.98 1.04 -22.16
CA GLY A 598 12.87 1.97 -23.29
C GLY A 598 13.23 3.41 -22.91
N LEU A 599 12.74 3.89 -21.76
CA LEU A 599 13.06 5.22 -21.23
C LEU A 599 14.57 5.39 -20.98
N MET A 600 15.20 4.43 -20.31
CA MET A 600 16.64 4.44 -20.03
C MET A 600 17.47 4.42 -21.31
N THR A 601 17.08 3.61 -22.29
CA THR A 601 17.75 3.53 -23.59
C THR A 601 17.65 4.86 -24.35
N ALA A 602 16.46 5.47 -24.36
CA ALA A 602 16.25 6.78 -24.97
C ALA A 602 17.11 7.86 -24.31
N MET A 603 17.17 7.89 -22.97
CA MET A 603 18.01 8.82 -22.22
C MET A 603 19.50 8.66 -22.56
N VAL A 604 20.02 7.42 -22.63
CA VAL A 604 21.43 7.16 -22.98
C VAL A 604 21.75 7.61 -24.41
N LEU A 605 20.87 7.34 -25.37
CA LEU A 605 21.08 7.78 -26.76
C LEU A 605 21.01 9.30 -26.87
N LEU A 606 20.01 9.94 -26.26
CA LEU A 606 19.88 11.39 -26.24
C LEU A 606 21.08 12.04 -25.55
N TRP A 607 21.59 11.47 -24.46
CA TRP A 607 22.82 11.91 -23.80
C TRP A 607 24.00 11.95 -24.78
N VAL A 608 24.21 10.88 -25.55
CA VAL A 608 25.31 10.78 -26.53
C VAL A 608 25.19 11.86 -27.60
N PHE A 609 23.99 12.04 -28.20
CA PHE A 609 23.76 13.07 -29.22
C PHE A 609 23.94 14.49 -28.68
N MET A 610 23.49 14.75 -27.45
CA MET A 610 23.63 16.05 -26.81
C MET A 610 25.09 16.42 -26.51
N GLY A 611 26.04 15.47 -26.61
CA GLY A 611 27.47 15.72 -26.49
C GLY A 611 27.99 16.79 -27.47
N LEU A 612 27.39 16.90 -28.66
CA LEU A 612 27.69 17.97 -29.62
C LEU A 612 27.46 19.36 -29.01
N PHE A 613 26.30 19.57 -28.37
CA PHE A 613 25.94 20.84 -27.75
C PHE A 613 26.77 21.11 -26.49
N ALA A 614 27.12 20.06 -25.75
CA ALA A 614 28.02 20.14 -24.60
C ALA A 614 29.39 20.69 -25.00
N GLY A 615 30.01 20.10 -26.02
CA GLY A 615 31.29 20.53 -26.56
C GLY A 615 31.24 21.95 -27.10
N TYR A 616 30.18 22.29 -27.83
CA TYR A 616 29.96 23.62 -28.42
C TYR A 616 29.88 24.71 -27.35
N SER A 617 29.01 24.50 -26.36
CA SER A 617 28.78 25.43 -25.27
C SER A 617 30.05 25.66 -24.44
N SER A 618 30.71 24.56 -24.05
CA SER A 618 31.93 24.59 -23.25
C SER A 618 33.06 25.36 -23.94
N ALA A 619 33.35 25.03 -25.20
CA ALA A 619 34.44 25.67 -25.94
C ALA A 619 34.17 27.14 -26.25
N ARG A 620 32.90 27.52 -26.49
CA ARG A 620 32.52 28.91 -26.75
C ARG A 620 32.74 29.80 -25.53
N LEU A 621 32.29 29.36 -24.35
CA LEU A 621 32.55 30.09 -23.09
C LEU A 621 34.04 30.09 -22.75
N TYR A 622 34.74 28.98 -22.99
CA TYR A 622 36.18 28.90 -22.71
C TYR A 622 36.98 29.91 -23.55
N LYS A 623 36.59 30.08 -24.83
CA LYS A 623 37.16 31.10 -25.71
C LYS A 623 36.84 32.52 -25.25
N MET A 624 35.62 32.76 -24.74
CA MET A 624 35.22 34.05 -24.17
C MET A 624 36.10 34.43 -22.97
N PHE A 625 36.47 33.46 -22.14
CA PHE A 625 37.42 33.66 -21.04
C PHE A 625 38.90 33.69 -21.46
N LYS A 626 39.19 33.92 -22.75
CA LYS A 626 40.55 33.98 -23.32
C LYS A 626 41.34 32.67 -23.17
N GLY A 627 40.66 31.53 -23.04
CA GLY A 627 41.27 30.21 -22.98
C GLY A 627 41.82 29.78 -24.35
N THR A 628 43.09 29.35 -24.39
CA THR A 628 43.79 28.92 -25.62
C THR A 628 43.76 27.40 -25.80
N GLU A 629 43.81 26.63 -24.72
CA GLU A 629 43.90 25.17 -24.73
C GLU A 629 42.53 24.47 -24.87
N TRP A 630 41.80 24.77 -25.94
CA TRP A 630 40.45 24.24 -26.13
C TRP A 630 40.38 22.70 -26.17
N LYS A 631 41.40 22.03 -26.73
CA LYS A 631 41.47 20.55 -26.75
C LYS A 631 41.48 19.94 -25.35
N ARG A 632 42.23 20.53 -24.41
CA ARG A 632 42.28 20.08 -23.02
C ARG A 632 40.94 20.30 -22.31
N ASN A 633 40.28 21.43 -22.60
CA ASN A 633 38.94 21.70 -22.11
C ASN A 633 37.92 20.68 -22.64
N THR A 634 37.95 20.38 -23.94
CA THR A 634 37.10 19.37 -24.59
C THR A 634 37.28 17.98 -24.00
N LEU A 635 38.53 17.55 -23.74
CA LEU A 635 38.79 16.28 -23.05
C LEU A 635 38.13 16.26 -21.67
N LYS A 636 38.29 17.32 -20.87
CA LYS A 636 37.62 17.42 -19.56
C LYS A 636 36.10 17.34 -19.69
N THR A 637 35.50 18.02 -20.67
CA THR A 637 34.05 17.94 -20.95
C THR A 637 33.60 16.54 -21.32
N ALA A 638 34.37 15.80 -22.12
CA ALA A 638 34.01 14.46 -22.55
C ALA A 638 34.21 13.39 -21.46
N PHE A 639 35.13 13.60 -20.51
CA PHE A 639 35.53 12.57 -19.53
C PHE A 639 35.06 12.81 -18.10
N MET A 640 34.90 14.05 -17.65
CA MET A 640 34.73 14.32 -16.22
C MET A 640 33.41 13.78 -15.67
N PHE A 641 32.27 14.18 -16.27
CA PHE A 641 30.97 13.72 -15.79
C PHE A 641 30.69 12.24 -16.12
N PRO A 642 30.83 11.77 -17.38
CA PRO A 642 30.64 10.36 -17.69
C PRO A 642 31.61 9.43 -16.95
N GLY A 643 32.85 9.85 -16.71
CA GLY A 643 33.85 9.05 -15.99
C GLY A 643 33.52 8.88 -14.52
N ILE A 644 33.04 9.94 -13.84
CA ILE A 644 32.55 9.83 -12.47
C ILE A 644 31.34 8.90 -12.40
N LEU A 645 30.36 9.07 -13.30
CA LEU A 645 29.18 8.21 -13.34
C LEU A 645 29.55 6.74 -13.59
N PHE A 646 30.43 6.49 -14.55
CA PHE A 646 30.88 5.15 -14.87
C PHE A 646 31.66 4.52 -13.71
N ALA A 647 32.49 5.29 -12.99
CA ALA A 647 33.22 4.79 -11.83
C ALA A 647 32.28 4.39 -10.69
N VAL A 648 31.29 5.24 -10.34
CA VAL A 648 30.29 4.89 -9.32
C VAL A 648 29.49 3.67 -9.78
N PHE A 649 28.96 3.70 -11.01
CA PHE A 649 28.19 2.59 -11.58
C PHE A 649 28.99 1.27 -11.60
N PHE A 650 30.28 1.32 -11.96
CA PHE A 650 31.15 0.15 -11.98
C PHE A 650 31.33 -0.44 -10.58
N VAL A 651 31.59 0.39 -9.56
CA VAL A 651 31.73 -0.05 -8.17
C VAL A 651 30.42 -0.66 -7.68
N LEU A 652 29.28 -0.02 -7.94
CA LEU A 652 27.97 -0.56 -7.59
C LEU A 652 27.73 -1.91 -8.28
N ASN A 653 28.01 -2.02 -9.58
CA ASN A 653 27.82 -3.26 -10.32
C ASN A 653 28.75 -4.39 -9.85
N ALA A 654 29.98 -4.06 -9.44
CA ALA A 654 30.92 -5.02 -8.86
C ALA A 654 30.41 -5.61 -7.53
N LEU A 655 29.75 -4.79 -6.70
CA LEU A 655 29.11 -5.27 -5.47
C LEU A 655 27.92 -6.21 -5.79
N ILE A 656 27.12 -5.88 -6.81
CA ILE A 656 26.01 -6.73 -7.26
C ILE A 656 26.51 -8.07 -7.79
N TRP A 657 27.61 -8.07 -8.57
CA TRP A 657 28.28 -9.30 -9.00
C TRP A 657 28.81 -10.12 -7.81
N GLY A 658 29.37 -9.47 -6.79
CA GLY A 658 29.83 -10.14 -5.57
C GLY A 658 28.71 -10.89 -4.85
N GLU A 659 27.49 -10.35 -4.87
CA GLU A 659 26.28 -10.97 -4.32
C GLU A 659 25.61 -12.00 -5.26
N LYS A 660 26.19 -12.26 -6.44
CA LYS A 660 25.61 -13.14 -7.49
C LYS A 660 24.16 -12.78 -7.85
N SER A 661 23.81 -11.49 -7.78
CA SER A 661 22.44 -11.03 -8.05
C SER A 661 22.15 -10.97 -9.55
N SER A 662 20.93 -11.37 -9.94
CA SER A 662 20.43 -11.28 -11.32
C SER A 662 20.25 -9.84 -11.82
N GLY A 663 20.26 -8.86 -10.92
CA GLY A 663 20.25 -7.44 -11.25
C GLY A 663 21.60 -6.90 -11.75
N ALA A 664 22.65 -7.73 -11.79
CA ALA A 664 23.95 -7.29 -12.24
C ALA A 664 23.96 -7.05 -13.76
N VAL A 665 24.46 -5.89 -14.17
CA VAL A 665 24.59 -5.58 -15.59
C VAL A 665 25.68 -6.46 -16.21
N PRO A 666 25.38 -7.21 -17.30
CA PRO A 666 26.36 -8.09 -17.93
C PRO A 666 27.57 -7.33 -18.46
N PHE A 667 28.73 -8.01 -18.47
CA PHE A 667 29.99 -7.43 -18.98
C PHE A 667 29.85 -6.91 -20.42
N GLY A 668 29.10 -7.63 -21.27
CA GLY A 668 28.86 -7.21 -22.67
C GLY A 668 28.16 -5.85 -22.77
N THR A 669 27.17 -5.58 -21.91
CA THR A 669 26.48 -4.29 -21.86
C THR A 669 27.41 -3.17 -21.38
N MET A 670 28.26 -3.45 -20.38
CA MET A 670 29.26 -2.49 -19.92
C MET A 670 30.28 -2.16 -21.01
N PHE A 671 30.75 -3.16 -21.74
CA PHE A 671 31.63 -2.97 -22.89
C PHE A 671 30.96 -2.14 -23.99
N ALA A 672 29.68 -2.42 -24.30
CA ALA A 672 28.91 -1.64 -25.26
C ALA A 672 28.77 -0.16 -24.85
N LEU A 673 28.54 0.13 -23.56
CA LEU A 673 28.50 1.50 -23.04
C LEU A 673 29.86 2.22 -23.19
N VAL A 674 30.97 1.52 -22.96
CA VAL A 674 32.32 2.06 -23.20
C VAL A 674 32.55 2.32 -24.68
N CYS A 675 32.18 1.40 -25.57
CA CYS A 675 32.25 1.61 -27.01
C CYS A 675 31.39 2.81 -27.47
N LEU A 676 30.19 2.97 -26.91
CA LEU A 676 29.32 4.09 -27.20
C LEU A 676 29.91 5.41 -26.70
N TRP A 677 30.52 5.41 -25.51
CA TRP A 677 31.17 6.58 -24.92
C TRP A 677 32.39 7.02 -25.74
N PHE A 678 33.37 6.14 -25.97
CA PHE A 678 34.61 6.49 -26.69
C PHE A 678 34.44 6.56 -28.20
N GLY A 679 33.59 5.71 -28.77
CA GLY A 679 33.40 5.60 -30.22
C GLY A 679 32.46 6.66 -30.81
N ILE A 680 31.49 7.15 -30.04
CA ILE A 680 30.49 8.11 -30.54
C ILE A 680 30.46 9.39 -29.70
N SER A 681 30.29 9.30 -28.38
CA SER A 681 30.10 10.48 -27.53
C SER A 681 31.32 11.39 -27.51
N VAL A 682 32.53 10.85 -27.29
CA VAL A 682 33.77 11.65 -27.28
C VAL A 682 33.99 12.39 -28.62
N PRO A 683 33.95 11.74 -29.80
CA PRO A 683 34.03 12.43 -31.09
C PRO A 683 32.97 13.53 -31.27
N LEU A 684 31.72 13.31 -30.87
CA LEU A 684 30.66 14.32 -30.97
C LEU A 684 30.98 15.56 -30.12
N VAL A 685 31.48 15.38 -28.90
CA VAL A 685 31.93 16.49 -28.04
C VAL A 685 33.08 17.26 -28.72
N PHE A 686 34.01 16.57 -29.36
CA PHE A 686 35.09 17.21 -30.13
C PHE A 686 34.59 18.02 -31.32
N ILE A 687 33.66 17.48 -32.11
CA ILE A 687 33.03 18.20 -33.23
C ILE A 687 32.33 19.45 -32.70
N GLY A 688 31.56 19.32 -31.64
CA GLY A 688 30.88 20.43 -30.97
C GLY A 688 31.85 21.52 -30.54
N SER A 689 32.91 21.14 -29.82
CA SER A 689 33.94 22.07 -29.37
C SER A 689 34.68 22.76 -30.51
N TYR A 690 34.98 22.04 -31.59
CA TYR A 690 35.59 22.63 -32.78
C TYR A 690 34.69 23.72 -33.40
N LEU A 691 33.39 23.43 -33.56
CA LEU A 691 32.40 24.40 -34.06
C LEU A 691 32.24 25.60 -33.12
N GLY A 692 32.22 25.37 -31.81
CA GLY A 692 32.11 26.41 -30.79
C GLY A 692 33.33 27.32 -30.77
N PHE A 693 34.53 26.75 -30.86
CA PHE A 693 35.78 27.50 -30.83
C PHE A 693 36.06 28.28 -32.13
N LYS A 694 35.53 27.82 -33.28
CA LYS A 694 35.66 28.52 -34.56
C LYS A 694 34.83 29.80 -34.63
N LYS A 695 33.73 29.90 -33.88
CA LYS A 695 32.90 31.11 -33.84
C LYS A 695 33.68 32.32 -33.28
N PRO A 696 33.39 33.55 -33.75
CA PRO A 696 34.02 34.76 -33.21
C PRO A 696 33.70 34.92 -31.73
N VAL A 697 34.62 35.56 -30.99
CA VAL A 697 34.43 35.83 -29.56
C VAL A 697 33.27 36.82 -29.41
N GLY A 698 32.35 36.55 -28.49
CA GLY A 698 31.32 37.53 -28.16
C GLY A 698 31.96 38.70 -27.42
N GLU A 699 31.75 39.92 -27.89
CA GLU A 699 32.26 41.12 -27.23
C GLU A 699 31.53 41.31 -25.89
N ASP A 700 32.27 41.62 -24.84
CA ASP A 700 31.69 41.96 -23.55
C ASP A 700 31.09 43.37 -23.61
N PRO A 701 29.92 43.61 -22.97
CA PRO A 701 29.26 44.91 -23.03
C PRO A 701 30.12 46.07 -22.51
N VAL A 702 31.05 45.79 -21.60
CA VAL A 702 31.90 46.79 -20.95
C VAL A 702 33.34 46.27 -20.90
N LYS A 703 34.31 47.17 -21.10
CA LYS A 703 35.75 46.83 -21.02
C LYS A 703 36.17 46.62 -19.57
N THR A 704 37.07 45.66 -19.36
CA THR A 704 37.62 45.37 -18.03
C THR A 704 38.80 46.27 -17.70
N ASN A 705 38.84 46.77 -16.45
CA ASN A 705 39.93 47.57 -15.92
C ASN A 705 41.22 46.74 -15.78
N LYS A 706 42.39 47.41 -15.75
CA LYS A 706 43.67 46.69 -15.57
C LYS A 706 43.83 46.14 -14.15
N ILE A 707 43.44 46.92 -13.15
CA ILE A 707 43.59 46.58 -11.73
C ILE A 707 42.21 46.19 -11.17
N PRO A 708 42.07 45.02 -10.51
CA PRO A 708 40.82 44.63 -9.88
C PRO A 708 40.50 45.51 -8.68
N ARG A 709 39.25 45.98 -8.56
CA ARG A 709 38.77 46.70 -7.38
C ARG A 709 38.75 45.78 -6.15
N GLN A 710 39.04 46.35 -4.97
CA GLN A 710 38.91 45.64 -3.70
C GLN A 710 37.42 45.48 -3.33
N ILE A 711 37.02 44.25 -2.99
CA ILE A 711 35.64 43.94 -2.59
C ILE A 711 35.44 44.36 -1.14
N PRO A 712 34.41 45.17 -0.81
CA PRO A 712 34.13 45.58 0.56
C PRO A 712 33.66 44.42 1.44
N GLU A 713 33.79 44.56 2.75
CA GLU A 713 33.36 43.54 3.71
C GLU A 713 31.84 43.33 3.64
N GLN A 714 31.43 42.10 3.39
CA GLN A 714 30.03 41.72 3.20
C GLN A 714 29.35 41.41 4.53
N ALA A 715 28.08 41.81 4.66
CA ALA A 715 27.24 41.38 5.76
C ALA A 715 27.16 39.84 5.84
N TRP A 716 26.95 39.30 7.04
CA TRP A 716 27.00 37.85 7.30
C TRP A 716 26.07 37.03 6.38
N TYR A 717 24.88 37.56 6.06
CA TYR A 717 23.89 36.90 5.19
C TYR A 717 24.23 36.98 3.70
N MET A 718 25.15 37.86 3.30
CA MET A 718 25.67 37.95 1.93
C MET A 718 26.97 37.18 1.72
N LYS A 719 27.50 36.53 2.78
CA LYS A 719 28.67 35.66 2.64
C LYS A 719 28.37 34.49 1.69
N PRO A 720 29.35 34.05 0.88
CA PRO A 720 29.11 33.09 -0.21
C PRO A 720 28.41 31.80 0.24
N VAL A 721 28.89 31.15 1.31
CA VAL A 721 28.36 29.86 1.78
C VAL A 721 26.88 29.96 2.16
N PHE A 722 26.52 30.97 2.95
CA PHE A 722 25.16 31.14 3.43
C PHE A 722 24.19 31.50 2.30
N SER A 723 24.59 32.45 1.45
CA SER A 723 23.78 32.88 0.29
C SER A 723 23.57 31.74 -0.71
N ILE A 724 24.59 30.91 -0.94
CA ILE A 724 24.48 29.73 -1.82
C ILE A 724 23.48 28.73 -1.23
N LEU A 725 23.61 28.38 0.05
CA LEU A 725 22.73 27.39 0.68
C LEU A 725 21.27 27.83 0.72
N ILE A 726 20.98 29.10 1.04
CA ILE A 726 19.61 29.62 1.02
C ILE A 726 19.02 29.58 -0.38
N GLY A 727 19.81 29.93 -1.40
CA GLY A 727 19.33 29.95 -2.78
C GLY A 727 18.85 28.60 -3.30
N GLY A 728 19.36 27.49 -2.74
CA GLY A 728 18.94 26.13 -3.12
C GLY A 728 17.62 25.65 -2.53
N ILE A 729 17.11 26.30 -1.47
CA ILE A 729 15.89 25.86 -0.76
C ILE A 729 14.67 25.97 -1.67
N LEU A 730 14.51 27.09 -2.38
CA LEU A 730 13.33 27.35 -3.20
C LEU A 730 13.25 26.43 -4.43
N PRO A 731 14.32 26.23 -5.23
CA PRO A 731 14.30 25.25 -6.32
C PRO A 731 14.02 23.83 -5.84
N PHE A 732 14.52 23.44 -4.66
CA PHE A 732 14.20 22.14 -4.06
C PHE A 732 12.72 22.05 -3.64
N GLY A 733 12.20 23.08 -2.96
CA GLY A 733 10.80 23.14 -2.55
C GLY A 733 9.82 23.02 -3.72
N ALA A 734 10.15 23.60 -4.88
CA ALA A 734 9.34 23.53 -6.09
C ALA A 734 9.22 22.12 -6.70
N VAL A 735 10.16 21.22 -6.40
CA VAL A 735 10.16 19.84 -6.93
C VAL A 735 9.94 18.77 -5.87
N PHE A 736 9.84 19.16 -4.60
CA PHE A 736 9.82 18.26 -3.44
C PHE A 736 8.74 17.17 -3.52
N ILE A 737 7.51 17.57 -3.86
CA ILE A 737 6.38 16.62 -3.91
C ILE A 737 6.53 15.66 -5.09
N GLU A 738 6.91 16.14 -6.29
CA GLU A 738 7.13 15.24 -7.42
C GLU A 738 8.32 14.31 -7.18
N LEU A 739 9.36 14.78 -6.49
CA LEU A 739 10.49 13.95 -6.09
C LEU A 739 10.03 12.78 -5.20
N PHE A 740 9.08 12.99 -4.28
CA PHE A 740 8.50 11.90 -3.48
C PHE A 740 7.85 10.81 -4.35
N PHE A 741 7.07 11.21 -5.36
CA PHE A 741 6.44 10.26 -6.27
C PHE A 741 7.45 9.54 -7.17
N ILE A 742 8.47 10.26 -7.67
CA ILE A 742 9.56 9.66 -8.44
C ILE A 742 10.30 8.61 -7.60
N LEU A 743 10.66 8.93 -6.35
CA LEU A 743 11.35 7.98 -5.48
C LEU A 743 10.48 6.77 -5.14
N THR A 744 9.19 6.98 -4.91
CA THR A 744 8.24 5.89 -4.67
C THR A 744 8.10 4.99 -5.91
N SER A 745 8.08 5.58 -7.10
CA SER A 745 8.04 4.80 -8.35
C SER A 745 9.31 3.97 -8.56
N ILE A 746 10.49 4.57 -8.36
CA ILE A 746 11.78 3.91 -8.58
C ILE A 746 12.05 2.81 -7.55
N TRP A 747 11.75 3.06 -6.27
CA TRP A 747 12.17 2.19 -5.16
C TRP A 747 11.08 1.26 -4.64
N LEU A 748 9.80 1.60 -4.80
CA LEU A 748 8.66 0.77 -4.38
C LEU A 748 7.89 0.17 -5.58
N ASN A 749 8.44 0.28 -6.79
CA ASN A 749 7.88 -0.26 -8.04
C ASN A 749 6.43 0.16 -8.34
N GLN A 750 6.01 1.33 -7.87
CA GLN A 750 4.71 1.91 -8.22
C GLN A 750 4.79 2.55 -9.62
N PHE A 751 3.74 2.40 -10.43
CA PHE A 751 3.69 2.98 -11.76
C PHE A 751 3.48 4.51 -11.67
N TYR A 752 4.43 5.29 -12.19
CA TYR A 752 4.25 6.74 -12.37
C TYR A 752 4.00 7.04 -13.85
N TYR A 753 2.76 7.38 -14.20
CA TYR A 753 2.32 7.60 -15.58
C TYR A 753 1.82 9.03 -15.85
N ILE A 754 2.40 10.01 -15.14
CA ILE A 754 1.94 11.40 -15.20
C ILE A 754 3.05 12.31 -15.76
N PHE A 755 3.52 12.01 -16.97
CA PHE A 755 4.57 12.81 -17.64
C PHE A 755 4.14 14.27 -17.90
N GLY A 756 2.83 14.51 -18.02
CA GLY A 756 2.20 15.84 -18.09
C GLY A 756 2.62 16.75 -16.95
N PHE A 757 2.38 16.30 -15.73
CA PHE A 757 2.64 17.06 -14.51
C PHE A 757 4.14 17.18 -14.27
N LEU A 758 4.90 16.12 -14.51
CA LEU A 758 6.36 16.16 -14.43
C LEU A 758 6.96 17.26 -15.32
N PHE A 759 6.44 17.44 -16.55
CA PHE A 759 6.89 18.51 -17.44
C PHE A 759 6.56 19.90 -16.91
N ILE A 760 5.36 20.11 -16.38
CA ILE A 760 4.98 21.38 -15.76
C ILE A 760 5.93 21.70 -14.59
N VAL A 761 6.22 20.72 -13.73
CA VAL A 761 7.13 20.90 -12.59
C VAL A 761 8.57 21.15 -13.06
N PHE A 762 9.01 20.54 -14.15
CA PHE A 762 10.31 20.85 -14.76
C PHE A 762 10.39 22.29 -15.28
N VAL A 763 9.32 22.81 -15.89
CA VAL A 763 9.25 24.22 -16.30
C VAL A 763 9.30 25.15 -15.08
N ILE A 764 8.54 24.84 -14.03
CA ILE A 764 8.57 25.57 -12.76
C ILE A 764 9.99 25.58 -12.18
N LEU A 765 10.67 24.43 -12.13
CA LEU A 765 12.06 24.33 -11.67
C LEU A 765 13.00 25.26 -12.46
N ILE A 766 12.89 25.28 -13.78
CA ILE A 766 13.72 26.16 -14.63
C ILE A 766 13.52 27.63 -14.24
N ILE A 767 12.26 28.06 -14.09
CA ILE A 767 11.91 29.43 -13.75
C ILE A 767 12.42 29.76 -12.34
N THR A 768 12.14 28.92 -11.35
CA THR A 768 12.59 29.12 -9.97
C THR A 768 14.11 29.20 -9.86
N CYS A 769 14.85 28.30 -10.54
CA CYS A 769 16.31 28.35 -10.60
C CYS A 769 16.81 29.66 -11.23
N ALA A 770 16.20 30.11 -12.31
CA ALA A 770 16.58 31.35 -12.98
C ALA A 770 16.34 32.57 -12.07
N GLU A 771 15.16 32.69 -11.48
CA GLU A 771 14.76 33.84 -10.67
C GLU A 771 15.57 33.98 -9.40
N ILE A 772 15.71 32.90 -8.61
CA ILE A 772 16.46 32.97 -7.35
C ILE A 772 17.92 33.35 -7.59
N THR A 773 18.51 32.84 -8.68
CA THR A 773 19.90 33.13 -9.01
C THR A 773 20.04 34.58 -9.49
N ILE A 774 19.12 35.09 -10.32
CA ILE A 774 19.12 36.50 -10.76
C ILE A 774 19.01 37.45 -9.55
N VAL A 775 18.09 37.17 -8.62
CA VAL A 775 17.88 38.00 -7.43
C VAL A 775 19.13 38.04 -6.56
N LEU A 776 19.70 36.88 -6.25
CA LEU A 776 20.90 36.81 -5.40
C LEU A 776 22.13 37.39 -6.11
N CYS A 777 22.25 37.21 -7.43
CA CYS A 777 23.29 37.85 -8.23
C CYS A 777 23.13 39.37 -8.23
N TYR A 778 21.91 39.89 -8.33
CA TYR A 778 21.66 41.33 -8.27
C TYR A 778 22.06 41.91 -6.90
N PHE A 779 21.64 41.29 -5.79
CA PHE A 779 22.05 41.75 -4.45
C PHE A 779 23.56 41.63 -4.23
N GLN A 780 24.20 40.61 -4.79
CA GLN A 780 25.66 40.48 -4.79
C GLN A 780 26.32 41.67 -5.49
N LEU A 781 25.86 42.02 -6.70
CA LEU A 781 26.39 43.17 -7.45
C LEU A 781 26.12 44.50 -6.73
N CYS A 782 24.95 44.67 -6.12
CA CYS A 782 24.62 45.83 -5.29
C CYS A 782 25.54 45.96 -4.07
N SER A 783 26.13 44.85 -3.62
CA SER A 783 27.11 44.83 -2.53
C SER A 783 28.55 44.97 -3.03
N GLU A 784 28.74 45.40 -4.28
CA GLU A 784 30.04 45.63 -4.95
C GLU A 784 30.92 44.38 -5.10
N ASP A 785 30.33 43.17 -5.01
CA ASP A 785 31.03 41.92 -5.28
C ASP A 785 30.82 41.48 -6.74
N TYR A 786 31.87 41.57 -7.55
CA TYR A 786 31.83 41.21 -8.97
C TYR A 786 32.10 39.71 -9.24
N ASN A 787 32.36 38.88 -8.23
CA ASN A 787 32.66 37.44 -8.39
C ASN A 787 31.40 36.58 -8.51
N TRP A 788 30.53 36.90 -9.47
CA TRP A 788 29.22 36.28 -9.60
C TRP A 788 29.23 34.93 -10.34
N TRP A 789 30.23 34.63 -11.18
CA TRP A 789 30.25 33.46 -12.08
C TRP A 789 30.00 32.11 -11.37
N TRP A 790 30.85 31.74 -10.41
CA TRP A 790 30.69 30.51 -9.64
C TRP A 790 29.54 30.59 -8.65
N ARG A 791 29.31 31.78 -8.08
CA ARG A 791 28.24 31.98 -7.11
C ARG A 791 26.88 31.73 -7.76
N ALA A 792 26.64 32.24 -8.97
CA ALA A 792 25.43 31.97 -9.74
C ALA A 792 25.23 30.47 -10.01
N TYR A 793 26.30 29.78 -10.43
CA TYR A 793 26.24 28.33 -10.67
C TYR A 793 25.93 27.55 -9.37
N LEU A 794 26.60 27.87 -8.27
CA LEU A 794 26.46 27.16 -7.01
C LEU A 794 25.14 27.45 -6.29
N THR A 795 24.60 28.65 -6.40
CA THR A 795 23.31 29.05 -5.79
C THR A 795 22.18 28.12 -6.22
N ALA A 796 21.92 27.99 -7.53
CA ALA A 796 20.91 27.05 -8.01
C ALA A 796 21.36 25.59 -7.84
N GLY A 797 22.64 25.29 -8.06
CA GLY A 797 23.21 23.95 -7.90
C GLY A 797 23.02 23.36 -6.50
N SER A 798 23.09 24.18 -5.46
CA SER A 798 22.96 23.76 -4.06
C SER A 798 21.65 23.06 -3.73
N SER A 799 20.60 23.24 -4.56
CA SER A 799 19.35 22.47 -4.51
C SER A 799 19.56 20.94 -4.48
N ALA A 800 20.65 20.45 -5.10
CA ALA A 800 21.03 19.04 -5.09
C ALA A 800 21.43 18.50 -3.70
N LEU A 801 21.95 19.35 -2.82
CA LEU A 801 22.28 18.95 -1.44
C LEU A 801 21.00 18.63 -0.66
N TYR A 802 19.95 19.44 -0.85
CA TYR A 802 18.65 19.19 -0.26
C TYR A 802 18.00 17.92 -0.81
N LEU A 803 18.13 17.66 -2.11
CA LEU A 803 17.72 16.39 -2.73
C LEU A 803 18.43 15.20 -2.07
N PHE A 804 19.75 15.30 -1.85
CA PHE A 804 20.50 14.22 -1.20
C PHE A 804 20.10 14.03 0.28
N PHE A 805 19.93 15.10 1.04
CA PHE A 805 19.41 15.00 2.42
C PHE A 805 18.01 14.41 2.48
N TYR A 806 17.14 14.77 1.54
CA TYR A 806 15.83 14.18 1.43
C TYR A 806 15.90 12.67 1.11
N SER A 807 16.84 12.24 0.28
CA SER A 807 17.06 10.81 0.04
C SER A 807 17.46 10.05 1.30
N ILE A 808 18.27 10.66 2.18
CA ILE A 808 18.60 10.07 3.48
C ILE A 808 17.34 9.96 4.35
N PHE A 809 16.54 11.03 4.44
CA PHE A 809 15.26 11.00 5.16
C PHE A 809 14.32 9.93 4.61
N TYR A 810 14.21 9.83 3.28
CA TYR A 810 13.36 8.85 2.60
C TYR A 810 13.79 7.41 2.91
N PHE A 811 15.10 7.13 2.90
CA PHE A 811 15.66 5.83 3.25
C PHE A 811 15.20 5.36 4.64
N PHE A 812 15.26 6.24 5.66
CA PHE A 812 14.91 5.85 7.02
C PHE A 812 13.41 5.86 7.34
N THR A 813 12.58 6.54 6.54
CA THR A 813 11.15 6.71 6.83
C THR A 813 10.22 5.90 5.94
N LYS A 814 10.66 5.55 4.73
CA LYS A 814 9.82 4.87 3.73
C LYS A 814 10.36 3.53 3.26
N LEU A 815 11.67 3.30 3.35
CA LEU A 815 12.29 2.07 2.85
C LEU A 815 12.65 1.12 3.99
N GLU A 816 12.33 -0.17 3.83
CA GLU A 816 12.66 -1.24 4.76
C GLU A 816 13.92 -2.01 4.32
N ILE A 817 14.97 -1.29 3.90
CA ILE A 817 16.21 -1.90 3.42
C ILE A 817 17.09 -2.32 4.60
N THR A 818 17.30 -3.63 4.77
CA THR A 818 18.11 -4.20 5.86
C THR A 818 19.53 -4.58 5.45
N LYS A 819 19.75 -4.95 4.18
CA LYS A 819 21.06 -5.39 3.68
C LYS A 819 21.99 -4.20 3.39
N LEU A 820 23.25 -4.31 3.82
CA LEU A 820 24.27 -3.28 3.62
C LEU A 820 24.52 -2.99 2.13
N VAL A 821 24.62 -4.02 1.29
CA VAL A 821 24.84 -3.84 -0.17
C VAL A 821 23.69 -3.09 -0.81
N SER A 822 22.44 -3.41 -0.45
CA SER A 822 21.25 -2.68 -0.91
C SER A 822 21.24 -1.22 -0.46
N GLY A 823 21.71 -0.93 0.76
CA GLY A 823 21.91 0.43 1.24
C GLY A 823 22.97 1.20 0.43
N ILE A 824 24.11 0.57 0.12
CA ILE A 824 25.15 1.17 -0.72
C ILE A 824 24.63 1.46 -2.14
N LEU A 825 23.84 0.54 -2.71
CA LEU A 825 23.21 0.75 -4.02
C LEU A 825 22.27 1.95 -4.01
N TYR A 826 21.42 2.04 -2.99
CA TYR A 826 20.52 3.18 -2.81
C TYR A 826 21.28 4.50 -2.80
N PHE A 827 22.24 4.65 -1.87
CA PHE A 827 22.99 5.90 -1.75
C PHE A 827 23.88 6.18 -2.96
N GLY A 828 24.40 5.15 -3.63
CA GLY A 828 25.17 5.29 -4.85
C GLY A 828 24.36 5.85 -6.02
N TYR A 829 23.14 5.32 -6.26
CA TYR A 829 22.25 5.86 -7.28
C TYR A 829 21.70 7.25 -6.91
N MET A 830 21.40 7.50 -5.63
CA MET A 830 20.97 8.82 -5.17
C MET A 830 22.09 9.87 -5.26
N LEU A 831 23.35 9.48 -5.08
CA LEU A 831 24.51 10.34 -5.33
C LEU A 831 24.62 10.70 -6.82
N ILE A 832 24.43 9.73 -7.72
CA ILE A 832 24.40 9.98 -9.17
C ILE A 832 23.27 10.96 -9.52
N ALA A 833 22.07 10.73 -9.00
CA ALA A 833 20.91 11.59 -9.25
C ALA A 833 21.13 13.02 -8.73
N SER A 834 21.63 13.17 -7.50
CA SER A 834 21.97 14.47 -6.91
C SER A 834 23.07 15.19 -7.71
N TYR A 835 24.11 14.48 -8.16
CA TYR A 835 25.17 15.08 -8.97
C TYR A 835 24.67 15.55 -10.33
N ALA A 836 23.82 14.78 -11.00
CA ALA A 836 23.18 15.21 -12.25
C ALA A 836 22.28 16.43 -12.03
N PHE A 837 21.52 16.45 -10.93
CA PHE A 837 20.66 17.56 -10.55
C PHE A 837 21.47 18.84 -10.27
N PHE A 838 22.59 18.74 -9.56
CA PHE A 838 23.53 19.84 -9.30
C PHE A 838 24.03 20.49 -10.61
N VAL A 839 24.44 19.65 -11.56
CA VAL A 839 24.96 20.12 -12.84
C VAL A 839 23.88 20.78 -13.70
N LEU A 840 22.66 20.24 -13.67
CA LEU A 840 21.50 20.77 -14.37
C LEU A 840 21.05 22.13 -13.80
N THR A 841 20.71 22.19 -12.51
CA THR A 841 20.18 23.40 -11.87
C THR A 841 21.23 24.52 -11.83
N GLY A 842 22.50 24.18 -11.56
CA GLY A 842 23.59 25.16 -11.59
C GLY A 842 23.79 25.77 -12.98
N THR A 843 23.62 24.99 -14.04
CA THR A 843 23.74 25.50 -15.42
C THR A 843 22.58 26.42 -15.79
N ILE A 844 21.35 26.09 -15.37
CA ILE A 844 20.18 26.97 -15.55
C ILE A 844 20.42 28.32 -14.84
N GLY A 845 20.82 28.27 -13.57
CA GLY A 845 21.11 29.49 -12.78
C GLY A 845 22.23 30.33 -13.40
N PHE A 846 23.30 29.70 -13.85
CA PHE A 846 24.40 30.40 -14.52
C PHE A 846 23.95 31.13 -15.80
N TYR A 847 23.24 30.47 -16.71
CA TYR A 847 22.83 31.10 -17.97
C TYR A 847 21.81 32.21 -17.75
N ALA A 848 20.92 32.07 -16.77
CA ALA A 848 20.00 33.13 -16.36
C ALA A 848 20.76 34.38 -15.89
N CYS A 849 21.73 34.21 -14.98
CA CYS A 849 22.59 35.31 -14.52
C CYS A 849 23.47 35.88 -15.63
N PHE A 850 24.06 35.03 -16.46
CA PHE A 850 24.90 35.48 -17.58
C PHE A 850 24.11 36.35 -18.56
N TRP A 851 22.88 35.96 -18.88
CA TRP A 851 22.00 36.78 -19.71
C TRP A 851 21.59 38.09 -19.01
N PHE A 852 21.19 38.01 -17.74
CA PHE A 852 20.82 39.18 -16.92
C PHE A 852 21.97 40.20 -16.82
N VAL A 853 23.16 39.77 -16.39
CA VAL A 853 24.34 40.62 -16.23
C VAL A 853 24.73 41.27 -17.56
N ARG A 854 24.76 40.51 -18.66
CA ARG A 854 25.02 41.10 -19.98
C ARG A 854 23.97 42.13 -20.37
N LYS A 855 22.70 41.87 -20.08
CA LYS A 855 21.61 42.76 -20.44
C LYS A 855 21.67 44.07 -19.66
N ILE A 856 21.89 44.03 -18.34
CA ILE A 856 21.97 45.24 -17.51
C ILE A 856 23.15 46.12 -17.95
N TYR A 857 24.35 45.56 -18.11
CA TYR A 857 25.54 46.36 -18.47
C TYR A 857 25.56 46.79 -19.95
N SER A 858 24.86 46.07 -20.85
CA SER A 858 24.67 46.56 -22.23
C SER A 858 23.70 47.74 -22.34
N SER A 859 22.89 47.98 -21.31
CA SER A 859 21.91 49.06 -21.28
C SER A 859 22.49 50.36 -20.69
N VAL A 860 23.70 50.29 -20.14
CA VAL A 860 24.44 51.44 -19.61
C VAL A 860 25.36 51.96 -20.71
N LYS A 861 25.30 53.26 -21.02
CA LYS A 861 26.23 53.89 -21.97
C LYS A 861 27.53 54.21 -21.25
N ILE A 862 28.57 53.43 -21.50
CA ILE A 862 29.93 53.67 -20.99
C ILE A 862 30.86 53.60 -22.20
N ASP A 863 31.43 54.74 -22.60
CA ASP A 863 32.36 54.84 -23.74
C ASP A 863 33.78 54.35 -23.40
#